data_AF-A0A2S8BEK5-F1
#
_entry.id   AF-A0A2S8BEK5-F1
#
_cell.length_a   1.000
_cell.length_b   1.000
_cell.length_c   1.000
_cell.angle_alpha   90.00
_cell.angle_beta   90.00
_cell.angle_gamma   90.00
#
_symmetry.space_group_name_H-M   'P 1'
#
loop_
_entity.id
_entity.type
_entity.pdbx_description
1 polymer ?
#
loop_
_entity_poly.entity_id
_entity_poly.type
_entity_poly.pdbx_seq_one_letter_code
_entity_poly.pdbx_strand_id
1 'polypeptide(L)'
;MELLRGAIRTYAWGSRTAIAEFTGRAVPTTHPEAELWLGAHPGDPAWLHTADGEVSLLDGLAADPEGQLGAVARARFGDALPFLMKVLAADEPLSLQAHPSAAQAVEGFEREERLGVPITSPIRNYRDSSHKPELLVALQPFEALAGFRPAARTVELLQALAVSDLDPFIDLLHGQSDADGLRALFTTWITAPQPDLDVLVPAVLDGAIHYVSSGATEFAAEAKTVLELGERYPGDAGVLAALLLNRINLAPGEALFLPAGNLHTYLRGIGLEVMANSDNVLRGGLTPKHVDVPELLRVLDFTPTTEDALRPATYCDGLERSYDTPAEEFAVSMLSLDGDHLGHEVDAPCRHDGPQILLCTEGSATVHGKSGALTLHRGMAAWVGADDGPIRLVAARPSTLSAPRSGCERRRRTRAILAALAANAGIAAAKFIGYLITGSSSMLAEAVHSVADTSNQALLLFGQRVAQRGADRLHPFGYGRSRYFWSFVVALVLFTLGSVFALVEGYHKIIHPEQLSAPIVALAILLVAISLEAFSFRTAMVESRPLKGDESWWRFIRNSRSPELPVVLLEDTAALVGLVFALAGVGLTVLTGDPVWDGVGTVAIGALLGVVAVILMVEMHSLLIGEGATAEEDRAIRAALEATDHVERLIHIRTQYLGPDELLVAAKIALAPQVDLATVAATIDAAEVRVRAAVPAARVIYLEPDLDKALAK
;
A
#
# COMPACT_ATOMS: atom_id res chain seq x y z
N MET A 1 -0.91 -14.81 -26.06
CA MET A 1 -1.62 -13.56 -25.74
C MET A 1 -2.76 -13.52 -26.70
N GLU A 2 -3.96 -13.42 -26.16
CA GLU A 2 -5.18 -13.57 -26.94
C GLU A 2 -6.08 -12.36 -26.71
N LEU A 3 -6.87 -11.99 -27.72
CA LEU A 3 -7.93 -11.01 -27.55
C LEU A 3 -8.98 -11.57 -26.58
N LEU A 4 -9.35 -10.78 -25.58
CA LEU A 4 -10.27 -11.17 -24.52
C LEU A 4 -11.61 -10.46 -24.72
N ARG A 5 -12.65 -11.24 -25.02
CA ARG A 5 -14.04 -10.77 -25.13
C ARG A 5 -14.74 -10.96 -23.79
N GLY A 6 -15.05 -9.85 -23.13
CA GLY A 6 -15.74 -9.86 -21.83
C GLY A 6 -17.21 -10.26 -21.90
N ALA A 7 -17.77 -10.60 -20.75
CA ALA A 7 -19.19 -10.92 -20.57
C ALA A 7 -19.96 -9.70 -20.05
N ILE A 8 -21.09 -9.35 -20.67
CA ILE A 8 -21.90 -8.18 -20.29
C ILE A 8 -23.03 -8.60 -19.35
N ARG A 9 -23.11 -7.95 -18.19
CA ARG A 9 -24.17 -8.14 -17.21
C ARG A 9 -25.22 -7.05 -17.34
N THR A 10 -26.47 -7.45 -17.56
CA THR A 10 -27.58 -6.53 -17.84
C THR A 10 -28.45 -6.25 -16.60
N TYR A 11 -27.84 -5.75 -15.52
CA TYR A 11 -28.60 -5.37 -14.32
C TYR A 11 -29.36 -4.06 -14.55
N ALA A 12 -30.52 -3.91 -13.89
CA ALA A 12 -31.43 -2.80 -14.12
C ALA A 12 -30.82 -1.41 -13.86
N TRP A 13 -29.87 -1.32 -12.92
CA TRP A 13 -29.16 -0.09 -12.56
C TRP A 13 -28.10 0.34 -13.58
N GLY A 14 -27.81 -0.50 -14.57
CA GLY A 14 -26.76 -0.26 -15.56
C GLY A 14 -27.11 0.85 -16.55
N SER A 15 -26.08 1.39 -17.20
CA SER A 15 -26.26 2.40 -18.25
C SER A 15 -26.62 1.75 -19.58
N ARG A 16 -27.45 2.43 -20.40
CA ARG A 16 -27.74 2.01 -21.79
C ARG A 16 -26.77 2.60 -22.81
N THR A 17 -25.81 3.41 -22.36
CA THR A 17 -24.86 4.12 -23.24
C THR A 17 -23.41 3.90 -22.83
N ALA A 18 -23.09 3.91 -21.53
CA ALA A 18 -21.70 4.02 -21.08
C ALA A 18 -20.79 2.86 -21.53
N ILE A 19 -21.14 1.59 -21.27
CA ILE A 19 -20.31 0.43 -21.67
C ILE A 19 -20.29 0.27 -23.20
N ALA A 20 -21.40 0.51 -23.86
CA ALA A 20 -21.47 0.46 -25.33
C ALA A 20 -20.61 1.54 -25.99
N GLU A 21 -20.66 2.80 -25.54
CA GLU A 21 -19.75 3.87 -25.97
C GLU A 21 -18.29 3.57 -25.59
N PHE A 22 -18.05 3.01 -24.40
CA PHE A 22 -16.72 2.58 -23.98
C PHE A 22 -16.10 1.55 -24.94
N THR A 23 -16.93 0.61 -25.41
CA THR A 23 -16.53 -0.48 -26.32
C THR A 23 -16.73 -0.15 -27.80
N GLY A 24 -17.09 1.08 -28.16
CA GLY A 24 -17.28 1.51 -29.55
C GLY A 24 -18.49 0.89 -30.25
N ARG A 25 -19.47 0.39 -29.50
CA ARG A 25 -20.74 -0.18 -29.99
C ARG A 25 -21.81 0.90 -30.15
N ALA A 26 -22.86 0.57 -30.90
CA ALA A 26 -24.00 1.46 -31.11
C ALA A 26 -24.78 1.70 -29.81
N VAL A 27 -25.25 2.95 -29.64
CA VAL A 27 -26.03 3.39 -28.48
C VAL A 27 -27.36 4.04 -28.90
N PRO A 28 -28.41 3.97 -28.07
CA PRO A 28 -28.49 3.20 -26.82
C PRO A 28 -28.65 1.70 -27.06
N THR A 29 -28.29 0.89 -26.07
CA THR A 29 -28.46 -0.56 -26.11
C THR A 29 -29.89 -0.99 -25.78
N THR A 30 -30.28 -2.17 -26.26
CA THR A 30 -31.61 -2.74 -26.02
C THR A 30 -31.88 -2.94 -24.53
N HIS A 31 -30.88 -3.42 -23.78
CA HIS A 31 -30.96 -3.63 -22.33
C HIS A 31 -29.86 -2.80 -21.63
N PRO A 32 -30.11 -2.32 -20.39
CA PRO A 32 -29.07 -1.74 -19.54
C PRO A 32 -27.84 -2.64 -19.46
N GLU A 33 -26.65 -2.06 -19.50
CA GLU A 33 -25.36 -2.74 -19.35
C GLU A 33 -24.68 -2.20 -18.11
N ALA A 34 -24.60 -3.04 -17.08
CA ALA A 34 -24.17 -2.66 -15.74
C ALA A 34 -22.68 -2.96 -15.53
N GLU A 35 -22.23 -4.13 -15.98
CA GLU A 35 -20.86 -4.58 -15.80
C GLU A 35 -20.38 -5.29 -17.06
N LEU A 36 -19.12 -5.08 -17.43
CA LEU A 36 -18.37 -5.87 -18.41
C LEU A 36 -17.30 -6.66 -17.67
N TRP A 37 -17.49 -7.98 -17.56
CA TRP A 37 -16.61 -8.88 -16.84
C TRP A 37 -15.44 -9.35 -17.72
N LEU A 38 -14.23 -9.22 -17.18
CA LEU A 38 -12.97 -9.64 -17.77
C LEU A 38 -12.27 -10.56 -16.75
N GLY A 39 -12.38 -11.87 -16.97
CA GLY A 39 -11.80 -12.86 -16.06
C GLY A 39 -12.40 -14.25 -16.26
N ALA A 40 -12.06 -15.15 -15.35
CA ALA A 40 -12.44 -16.56 -15.40
C ALA A 40 -13.56 -16.92 -14.41
N HIS A 41 -14.49 -15.99 -14.13
CA HIS A 41 -15.55 -16.24 -13.15
C HIS A 41 -16.49 -17.35 -13.65
N PRO A 42 -16.79 -18.39 -12.85
CA PRO A 42 -17.56 -19.56 -13.32
C PRO A 42 -19.00 -19.23 -13.72
N GLY A 43 -19.56 -18.16 -13.17
CA GLY A 43 -20.90 -17.71 -13.53
C GLY A 43 -21.02 -17.12 -14.94
N ASP A 44 -19.95 -16.53 -15.47
CA ASP A 44 -19.94 -15.89 -16.81
C ASP A 44 -18.49 -15.56 -17.23
N PRO A 45 -17.70 -16.55 -17.69
CA PRO A 45 -16.29 -16.33 -18.01
C PRO A 45 -16.13 -15.52 -19.30
N ALA A 46 -15.06 -14.72 -19.37
CA ALA A 46 -14.64 -14.07 -20.60
C ALA A 46 -14.13 -15.10 -21.62
N TRP A 47 -14.07 -14.73 -22.89
CA TRP A 47 -13.73 -15.62 -24.00
C TRP A 47 -12.43 -15.20 -24.68
N LEU A 48 -11.55 -16.16 -24.93
CA LEU A 48 -10.31 -16.02 -25.66
C LEU A 48 -10.55 -16.29 -27.14
N HIS A 49 -10.12 -15.37 -28.01
CA HIS A 49 -10.09 -15.58 -29.45
C HIS A 49 -8.77 -16.22 -29.86
N THR A 50 -8.75 -17.54 -30.02
CA THR A 50 -7.54 -18.29 -30.42
C THR A 50 -7.56 -18.62 -31.92
N ALA A 51 -6.44 -19.15 -32.43
CA ALA A 51 -6.36 -19.62 -33.81
C ALA A 51 -7.36 -20.74 -34.15
N ASP A 52 -7.75 -21.56 -33.16
CA ASP A 52 -8.64 -22.70 -33.31
C ASP A 52 -10.12 -22.37 -33.01
N GLY A 53 -10.41 -21.11 -32.65
CA GLY A 53 -11.76 -20.62 -32.34
C GLY A 53 -11.86 -19.94 -30.98
N GLU A 54 -13.09 -19.65 -30.55
CA GLU A 54 -13.35 -19.10 -29.22
C GLU A 54 -13.33 -20.21 -28.16
N VAL A 55 -12.59 -19.98 -27.08
CA VAL A 55 -12.58 -20.83 -25.87
C VAL A 55 -12.81 -19.94 -24.65
N SER A 56 -13.54 -20.41 -23.64
CA SER A 56 -13.68 -19.62 -22.41
C SER A 56 -12.32 -19.52 -21.70
N LEU A 57 -12.04 -18.38 -21.07
CA LEU A 57 -10.81 -18.20 -20.29
C LEU A 57 -10.77 -19.24 -19.15
N LEU A 58 -11.91 -19.59 -18.56
CA LEU A 58 -11.98 -20.64 -17.54
C LEU A 58 -11.49 -22.00 -18.08
N ASP A 59 -11.95 -22.41 -19.26
CA ASP A 59 -11.51 -23.68 -19.88
C ASP A 59 -10.05 -23.60 -20.32
N GLY A 60 -9.59 -22.44 -20.82
CA GLY A 60 -8.20 -22.20 -21.16
C GLY A 60 -7.26 -22.34 -19.97
N LEU A 61 -7.65 -21.79 -18.80
CA LEU A 61 -6.92 -21.96 -17.54
C LEU A 61 -6.92 -23.42 -17.07
N ALA A 62 -8.04 -24.14 -17.21
CA ALA A 62 -8.12 -25.55 -16.82
C ALA A 62 -7.28 -26.47 -17.71
N ALA A 63 -7.14 -26.13 -19.00
CA ALA A 63 -6.36 -26.90 -19.97
C ALA A 63 -4.84 -26.76 -19.76
N ASP A 64 -4.36 -25.57 -19.39
CA ASP A 64 -2.96 -25.31 -19.08
C ASP A 64 -2.79 -24.35 -17.88
N PRO A 65 -3.03 -24.82 -16.64
CA PRO A 65 -2.92 -23.95 -15.48
C PRO A 65 -1.51 -23.37 -15.32
N GLU A 66 -0.47 -24.15 -15.62
CA GLU A 66 0.92 -23.76 -15.40
C GLU A 66 1.39 -22.67 -16.34
N GLY A 67 1.16 -22.80 -17.65
CA GLY A 67 1.52 -21.77 -18.63
C GLY A 67 0.70 -20.50 -18.43
N GLN A 68 -0.61 -20.65 -18.14
CA GLN A 68 -1.49 -19.50 -18.02
C GLN A 68 -1.31 -18.73 -16.70
N LEU A 69 -1.30 -19.41 -15.54
CA LEU A 69 -1.24 -18.76 -14.23
C LEU A 69 0.20 -18.58 -13.71
N GLY A 70 1.13 -19.43 -14.15
CA GLY A 70 2.49 -19.47 -13.62
C GLY A 70 2.59 -20.18 -12.27
N ALA A 71 3.77 -20.72 -11.97
CA ALA A 71 4.02 -21.51 -10.75
C ALA A 71 3.73 -20.74 -9.45
N VAL A 72 3.98 -19.41 -9.44
CA VAL A 72 3.84 -18.59 -8.24
C VAL A 72 2.39 -18.33 -7.87
N ALA A 73 1.55 -17.95 -8.84
CA ALA A 73 0.12 -17.75 -8.60
C ALA A 73 -0.55 -19.08 -8.23
N ARG A 74 -0.22 -20.18 -8.92
CA ARG A 74 -0.76 -21.51 -8.63
C ARG A 74 -0.45 -22.00 -7.23
N ALA A 75 0.79 -21.84 -6.78
CA ALA A 75 1.19 -22.26 -5.44
C ALA A 75 0.41 -21.55 -4.33
N ARG A 76 -0.25 -20.43 -4.63
CA ARG A 76 -0.99 -19.61 -3.67
C ARG A 76 -2.50 -19.71 -3.80
N PHE A 77 -3.01 -19.63 -5.03
CA PHE A 77 -4.44 -19.51 -5.33
C PHE A 77 -4.99 -20.76 -6.01
N GLY A 78 -4.16 -21.79 -6.22
CA GLY A 78 -4.55 -22.99 -6.95
C GLY A 78 -4.67 -22.76 -8.45
N ASP A 79 -5.44 -23.61 -9.11
CA ASP A 79 -5.62 -23.58 -10.58
C ASP A 79 -6.69 -22.56 -11.03
N ALA A 80 -6.98 -21.54 -10.22
CA ALA A 80 -7.94 -20.49 -10.51
C ALA A 80 -7.25 -19.12 -10.62
N LEU A 81 -7.74 -18.27 -11.53
CA LEU A 81 -7.40 -16.85 -11.53
C LEU A 81 -7.86 -16.24 -10.19
N PRO A 82 -7.02 -15.50 -9.45
CA PRO A 82 -7.41 -15.01 -8.12
C PRO A 82 -8.30 -13.77 -8.12
N PHE A 83 -8.47 -13.11 -9.26
CA PHE A 83 -9.22 -11.85 -9.36
C PHE A 83 -10.20 -11.85 -10.54
N LEU A 84 -11.17 -10.94 -10.45
CA LEU A 84 -12.07 -10.54 -11.53
C LEU A 84 -11.89 -9.04 -11.77
N MET A 85 -11.74 -8.69 -13.03
CA MET A 85 -11.74 -7.30 -13.48
C MET A 85 -13.10 -6.98 -14.10
N LYS A 86 -13.62 -5.79 -13.85
CA LYS A 86 -14.87 -5.32 -14.45
C LYS A 86 -14.74 -3.87 -14.89
N VAL A 87 -15.44 -3.53 -15.97
CA VAL A 87 -15.85 -2.15 -16.21
C VAL A 87 -17.28 -2.02 -15.71
N LEU A 88 -17.49 -1.23 -14.67
CA LEU A 88 -18.77 -0.97 -14.04
C LEU A 88 -19.32 0.37 -14.52
N ALA A 89 -20.61 0.41 -14.90
CA ALA A 89 -21.31 1.63 -15.30
C ALA A 89 -22.59 1.80 -14.50
N ALA A 90 -22.51 2.56 -13.41
CA ALA A 90 -23.63 2.90 -12.55
C ALA A 90 -24.38 4.12 -13.13
N ASP A 91 -25.60 3.90 -13.60
CA ASP A 91 -26.52 4.99 -13.99
C ASP A 91 -27.53 5.28 -12.87
N GLU A 92 -27.68 4.32 -11.95
CA GLU A 92 -28.52 4.37 -10.76
C GLU A 92 -27.73 3.89 -9.53
N PRO A 93 -28.04 4.40 -8.32
CA PRO A 93 -27.40 3.95 -7.10
C PRO A 93 -27.56 2.44 -6.86
N LEU A 94 -26.47 1.78 -6.46
CA LEU A 94 -26.46 0.37 -6.09
C LEU A 94 -26.96 0.17 -4.65
N SER A 95 -27.23 -1.09 -4.29
CA SER A 95 -27.56 -1.44 -2.92
C SER A 95 -26.39 -1.17 -1.98
N LEU A 96 -26.68 -0.76 -0.74
CA LEU A 96 -25.67 -0.73 0.32
C LEU A 96 -25.16 -2.14 0.57
N GLN A 97 -23.84 -2.28 0.67
CA GLN A 97 -23.20 -3.57 0.81
C GLN A 97 -21.94 -3.50 1.68
N ALA A 98 -21.62 -4.64 2.28
CA ALA A 98 -20.37 -4.89 2.98
C ALA A 98 -19.89 -6.32 2.68
N HIS A 99 -18.58 -6.51 2.76
CA HIS A 99 -17.94 -7.80 2.50
C HIS A 99 -17.30 -8.37 3.77
N PRO A 100 -17.42 -9.68 4.03
CA PRO A 100 -16.80 -10.31 5.18
C PRO A 100 -15.27 -10.33 5.07
N SER A 101 -14.59 -10.32 6.20
CA SER A 101 -13.17 -10.66 6.28
C SER A 101 -12.94 -12.12 5.89
N ALA A 102 -11.69 -12.50 5.58
CA ALA A 102 -11.37 -13.89 5.21
C ALA A 102 -11.82 -14.91 6.27
N ALA A 103 -11.64 -14.59 7.55
CA ALA A 103 -12.08 -15.46 8.64
C ALA A 103 -13.61 -15.59 8.70
N GLN A 104 -14.34 -14.48 8.53
CA GLN A 104 -15.80 -14.47 8.51
C GLN A 104 -16.37 -15.17 7.28
N ALA A 105 -15.71 -15.07 6.12
CA ALA A 105 -16.12 -15.73 4.88
C ALA A 105 -16.05 -17.26 5.01
N VAL A 106 -14.91 -17.79 5.49
CA VAL A 106 -14.74 -19.23 5.77
C VAL A 106 -15.79 -19.71 6.77
N GLU A 107 -15.91 -19.04 7.91
CA GLU A 107 -16.83 -19.44 8.98
C GLU A 107 -18.30 -19.37 8.54
N GLY A 108 -18.69 -18.29 7.84
CA GLY A 108 -20.05 -18.10 7.32
C GLY A 108 -20.42 -19.12 6.25
N PHE A 109 -19.50 -19.40 5.31
CA PHE A 109 -19.69 -20.41 4.28
C PHE A 109 -19.89 -21.80 4.88
N GLU A 110 -19.00 -22.24 5.77
CA GLU A 110 -19.13 -23.53 6.43
C GLU A 110 -20.40 -23.65 7.30
N ARG A 111 -20.82 -22.55 7.92
CA ARG A 111 -22.05 -22.51 8.73
C ARG A 111 -23.28 -22.71 7.85
N GLU A 112 -23.38 -22.00 6.74
CA GLU A 112 -24.51 -22.14 5.80
C GLU A 112 -24.50 -23.53 5.11
N GLU A 113 -23.33 -24.12 4.85
CA GLU A 113 -23.20 -25.52 4.40
C GLU A 113 -23.76 -26.50 5.41
N ARG A 114 -23.38 -26.38 6.70
CA ARG A 114 -23.91 -27.25 7.77
C ARG A 114 -25.42 -27.13 7.95
N LEU A 115 -25.97 -25.94 7.69
CA LEU A 115 -27.42 -25.68 7.72
C LEU A 115 -28.13 -26.14 6.43
N GLY A 116 -27.40 -26.57 5.40
CA GLY A 116 -27.94 -27.05 4.14
C GLY A 116 -28.60 -25.96 3.29
N VAL A 117 -28.20 -24.69 3.44
CA VAL A 117 -28.75 -23.58 2.65
C VAL A 117 -28.21 -23.68 1.22
N PRO A 118 -29.02 -23.85 0.16
CA PRO A 118 -28.49 -23.96 -1.20
C PRO A 118 -27.73 -22.69 -1.64
N ILE A 119 -26.65 -22.81 -2.41
CA ILE A 119 -25.87 -21.67 -2.95
C ILE A 119 -26.75 -20.69 -3.75
N THR A 120 -27.76 -21.21 -4.45
CA THR A 120 -28.70 -20.41 -5.25
C THR A 120 -29.82 -19.77 -4.43
N SER A 121 -29.87 -20.03 -3.12
CA SER A 121 -30.92 -19.52 -2.23
C SER A 121 -30.84 -18.00 -2.10
N PRO A 122 -31.98 -17.27 -2.12
CA PRO A 122 -31.99 -15.82 -1.93
C PRO A 122 -31.57 -15.37 -0.53
N ILE A 123 -31.56 -16.29 0.45
CA ILE A 123 -31.11 -16.04 1.84
C ILE A 123 -29.67 -16.49 2.08
N ARG A 124 -28.96 -17.01 1.07
CA ARG A 124 -27.55 -17.42 1.20
C ARG A 124 -26.67 -16.17 1.14
N ASN A 125 -25.98 -15.87 2.24
CA ASN A 125 -25.06 -14.73 2.32
C ASN A 125 -23.65 -15.11 1.83
N TYR A 126 -23.24 -16.36 2.07
CA TYR A 126 -21.89 -16.85 1.81
C TYR A 126 -21.88 -17.87 0.67
N ARG A 127 -21.49 -17.44 -0.53
CA ARG A 127 -21.46 -18.25 -1.74
C ARG A 127 -20.12 -18.97 -1.96
N ASP A 128 -19.08 -18.50 -1.28
CA ASP A 128 -17.74 -19.05 -1.28
C ASP A 128 -17.03 -18.76 0.04
N SER A 129 -15.88 -19.39 0.26
CA SER A 129 -15.06 -19.20 1.46
C SER A 129 -14.05 -18.04 1.34
N SER A 130 -14.11 -17.26 0.26
CA SER A 130 -13.16 -16.17 -0.01
C SER A 130 -13.69 -14.84 0.54
N HIS A 131 -12.78 -13.98 1.00
CA HIS A 131 -13.12 -12.57 1.17
C HIS A 131 -13.16 -11.83 -0.18
N LYS A 132 -13.60 -10.57 -0.13
CA LYS A 132 -13.80 -9.74 -1.32
C LYS A 132 -13.19 -8.35 -1.12
N PRO A 133 -11.85 -8.21 -1.09
CA PRO A 133 -11.21 -6.91 -1.24
C PRO A 133 -11.50 -6.36 -2.64
N GLU A 134 -11.80 -5.07 -2.72
CA GLU A 134 -12.16 -4.40 -3.97
C GLU A 134 -11.37 -3.10 -4.14
N LEU A 135 -10.91 -2.86 -5.37
CA LEU A 135 -10.35 -1.59 -5.80
C LEU A 135 -11.18 -1.08 -6.99
N LEU A 136 -11.69 0.14 -6.87
CA LEU A 136 -12.31 0.87 -7.96
C LEU A 136 -11.37 1.98 -8.43
N VAL A 137 -11.06 2.03 -9.72
CA VAL A 137 -10.35 3.15 -10.37
C VAL A 137 -11.33 3.86 -11.29
N ALA A 138 -11.55 5.15 -11.09
CA ALA A 138 -12.48 5.93 -11.90
C ALA A 138 -11.99 6.08 -13.34
N LEU A 139 -12.82 5.73 -14.33
CA LEU A 139 -12.54 5.97 -15.76
C LEU A 139 -13.16 7.28 -16.24
N GLN A 140 -14.22 7.72 -15.59
CA GLN A 140 -14.85 9.04 -15.68
C GLN A 140 -15.19 9.50 -14.25
N PRO A 141 -15.71 10.72 -14.03
CA PRO A 141 -16.19 11.11 -12.70
C PRO A 141 -17.09 10.03 -12.09
N PHE A 142 -16.74 9.61 -10.88
CA PHE A 142 -17.41 8.51 -10.20
C PHE A 142 -17.77 8.91 -8.77
N GLU A 143 -19.00 8.61 -8.37
CA GLU A 143 -19.56 8.96 -7.07
C GLU A 143 -19.87 7.69 -6.28
N ALA A 144 -19.46 7.67 -5.01
CA ALA A 144 -19.68 6.55 -4.10
C ALA A 144 -19.97 7.04 -2.68
N LEU A 145 -20.60 6.18 -1.88
CA LEU A 145 -20.59 6.26 -0.42
C LEU A 145 -19.70 5.14 0.10
N ALA A 146 -18.76 5.43 1.00
CA ALA A 146 -17.87 4.42 1.55
C ALA A 146 -17.38 4.78 2.95
N GLY A 147 -17.45 3.81 3.86
CA GLY A 147 -16.97 3.91 5.23
C GLY A 147 -17.79 4.85 6.09
N PHE A 148 -17.88 4.54 7.38
CA PHE A 148 -18.54 5.45 8.31
C PHE A 148 -17.75 6.75 8.46
N ARG A 149 -18.46 7.86 8.35
CA ARG A 149 -17.96 9.21 8.59
C ARG A 149 -17.72 9.41 10.10
N PRO A 150 -16.71 10.20 10.50
CA PRO A 150 -16.51 10.57 11.91
C PRO A 150 -17.79 11.06 12.57
N ALA A 151 -18.07 10.60 13.80
CA ALA A 151 -19.35 10.82 14.45
C ALA A 151 -19.66 12.32 14.61
N ALA A 152 -18.65 13.12 14.94
CA ALA A 152 -18.78 14.58 15.05
C ALA A 152 -19.26 15.23 13.73
N ARG A 153 -18.70 14.81 12.59
CA ARG A 153 -19.08 15.35 11.28
C ARG A 153 -20.49 14.88 10.87
N THR A 154 -20.86 13.66 11.27
CA THR A 154 -22.23 13.16 11.11
C THR A 154 -23.23 13.98 11.93
N VAL A 155 -22.90 14.34 13.18
CA VAL A 155 -23.75 15.22 14.02
C VAL A 155 -23.96 16.58 13.35
N GLU A 156 -22.91 17.21 12.83
CA GLU A 156 -23.00 18.48 12.12
C GLU A 156 -23.95 18.39 10.90
N LEU A 157 -23.86 17.31 10.13
CA LEU A 157 -24.77 17.05 9.01
C LEU A 157 -26.22 16.92 9.49
N LEU A 158 -26.48 16.09 10.49
CA LEU A 158 -27.84 15.85 11.00
C LEU A 158 -28.47 17.13 11.58
N GLN A 159 -27.69 17.94 12.30
CA GLN A 159 -28.13 19.23 12.83
C GLN A 159 -28.42 20.25 11.71
N ALA A 160 -27.62 20.23 10.63
CA ALA A 160 -27.80 21.13 9.50
C ALA A 160 -29.13 20.89 8.77
N LEU A 161 -29.67 19.67 8.79
CA LEU A 161 -30.99 19.36 8.22
C LEU A 161 -32.15 19.97 9.03
N ALA A 162 -31.91 20.37 10.28
CA ALA A 162 -32.88 21.01 11.17
C ALA A 162 -34.19 20.21 11.38
N VAL A 163 -34.07 18.89 11.50
CA VAL A 163 -35.20 17.97 11.74
C VAL A 163 -35.21 17.55 13.20
N SER A 164 -36.21 17.96 13.98
CA SER A 164 -36.29 17.67 15.42
C SER A 164 -36.40 16.18 15.74
N ASP A 165 -36.98 15.38 14.83
CA ASP A 165 -37.05 13.93 15.00
C ASP A 165 -35.66 13.25 14.96
N LEU A 166 -34.61 13.95 14.53
CA LEU A 166 -33.22 13.48 14.59
C LEU A 166 -32.56 13.65 15.95
N ASP A 167 -33.10 14.49 16.86
CA ASP A 167 -32.46 14.82 18.15
C ASP A 167 -32.14 13.57 19.00
N PRO A 168 -33.04 12.59 19.17
CA PRO A 168 -32.73 11.38 19.95
C PRO A 168 -31.61 10.53 19.34
N PHE A 169 -31.43 10.60 18.02
CA PHE A 169 -30.43 9.86 17.28
C PHE A 169 -29.06 10.55 17.32
N ILE A 170 -29.06 11.89 17.29
CA ILE A 170 -27.86 12.70 17.52
C ILE A 170 -27.30 12.41 18.92
N ASP A 171 -28.17 12.27 19.92
CA ASP A 171 -27.74 11.95 21.29
C ASP A 171 -27.09 10.56 21.42
N LEU A 172 -27.41 9.59 20.54
CA LEU A 172 -26.71 8.29 20.53
C LEU A 172 -25.24 8.41 20.10
N LEU A 173 -24.91 9.42 19.30
CA LEU A 173 -23.55 9.74 18.90
C LEU A 173 -22.79 10.49 20.00
N HIS A 174 -23.51 11.04 21.00
CA HIS A 174 -22.92 11.71 22.15
C HIS A 174 -22.64 10.74 23.31
N GLY A 175 -21.54 10.95 24.03
CA GLY A 175 -21.26 10.28 25.31
C GLY A 175 -20.63 8.87 25.23
N GLN A 176 -20.25 8.41 24.04
CA GLN A 176 -19.55 7.14 23.82
C GLN A 176 -18.38 7.30 22.82
N SER A 177 -17.66 6.22 22.52
CA SER A 177 -16.68 6.24 21.43
C SER A 177 -17.40 6.34 20.07
N ASP A 178 -16.76 6.93 19.05
CA ASP A 178 -17.36 7.07 17.72
C ASP A 178 -17.90 5.73 17.18
N ALA A 179 -17.13 4.65 17.31
CA ALA A 179 -17.52 3.33 16.82
C ALA A 179 -18.76 2.78 17.53
N ASP A 180 -18.84 2.96 18.86
CA ASP A 180 -20.00 2.51 19.63
C ASP A 180 -21.25 3.33 19.30
N GLY A 181 -21.10 4.65 19.15
CA GLY A 181 -22.20 5.55 18.79
C GLY A 181 -22.75 5.26 17.38
N LEU A 182 -21.86 5.13 16.39
CA LEU A 182 -22.24 4.77 15.02
C LEU A 182 -22.90 3.39 14.96
N ARG A 183 -22.38 2.42 15.71
CA ARG A 183 -22.98 1.08 15.82
C ARG A 183 -24.38 1.16 16.41
N ALA A 184 -24.56 1.89 17.51
CA ALA A 184 -25.86 2.08 18.14
C ALA A 184 -26.86 2.71 17.16
N LEU A 185 -26.49 3.85 16.55
CA LEU A 185 -27.34 4.57 15.62
C LEU A 185 -27.72 3.75 14.39
N PHE A 186 -26.73 3.16 13.72
CA PHE A 186 -26.98 2.31 12.54
C PHE A 186 -27.89 1.13 12.90
N THR A 187 -27.64 0.47 14.03
CA THR A 187 -28.49 -0.63 14.52
C THR A 187 -29.92 -0.17 14.76
N THR A 188 -30.12 1.00 15.38
CA THR A 188 -31.45 1.56 15.64
C THR A 188 -32.19 1.82 14.33
N TRP A 189 -31.57 2.43 13.33
CA TRP A 189 -32.22 2.69 12.04
C TRP A 189 -32.50 1.43 11.24
N ILE A 190 -31.53 0.51 11.10
CA ILE A 190 -31.71 -0.68 10.26
C ILE A 190 -32.70 -1.69 10.85
N THR A 191 -32.99 -1.61 12.15
CA THR A 191 -33.99 -2.44 12.85
C THR A 191 -35.30 -1.70 13.15
N ALA A 192 -35.41 -0.43 12.73
CA ALA A 192 -36.60 0.39 13.01
C ALA A 192 -37.85 -0.23 12.37
N PRO A 193 -38.99 -0.28 13.10
CA PRO A 193 -40.26 -0.65 12.52
C PRO A 193 -40.64 0.24 11.33
N GLN A 194 -41.27 -0.33 10.31
CA GLN A 194 -41.68 0.42 9.12
C GLN A 194 -42.52 1.69 9.43
N PRO A 195 -43.48 1.68 10.38
CA PRO A 195 -44.23 2.89 10.72
C PRO A 195 -43.37 4.05 11.22
N ASP A 196 -42.23 3.75 11.85
CA ASP A 196 -41.30 4.78 12.35
C ASP A 196 -40.47 5.33 11.18
N LEU A 197 -40.04 4.47 10.24
CA LEU A 197 -39.35 4.88 9.01
C LEU A 197 -40.25 5.70 8.08
N ASP A 198 -41.53 5.33 7.98
CA ASP A 198 -42.54 6.04 7.17
C ASP A 198 -42.81 7.47 7.68
N VAL A 199 -42.40 7.79 8.91
CA VAL A 199 -42.42 9.14 9.48
C VAL A 199 -41.06 9.82 9.35
N LEU A 200 -39.99 9.12 9.76
CA LEU A 200 -38.66 9.71 9.86
C LEU A 200 -38.04 10.00 8.49
N VAL A 201 -38.16 9.09 7.53
CA VAL A 201 -37.55 9.27 6.20
C VAL A 201 -38.13 10.50 5.50
N PRO A 202 -39.47 10.69 5.38
CA PRO A 202 -40.02 11.92 4.81
C PRO A 202 -39.58 13.20 5.52
N ALA A 203 -39.52 13.20 6.87
CA ALA A 203 -39.05 14.36 7.63
C ALA A 203 -37.60 14.73 7.30
N VAL A 204 -36.72 13.73 7.17
CA VAL A 204 -35.33 13.90 6.73
C VAL A 204 -35.25 14.45 5.30
N LEU A 205 -36.10 13.96 4.38
CA LEU A 205 -36.16 14.46 3.00
C LEU A 205 -36.62 15.93 2.96
N ASP A 206 -37.64 16.31 3.74
CA ASP A 206 -38.09 17.70 3.85
C ASP A 206 -36.98 18.61 4.40
N GLY A 207 -36.25 18.15 5.42
CA GLY A 207 -35.07 18.85 5.95
C GLY A 207 -33.97 19.03 4.90
N ALA A 208 -33.69 17.99 4.10
CA ALA A 208 -32.73 18.07 3.00
C ALA A 208 -33.17 19.03 1.88
N ILE A 209 -34.47 19.07 1.54
CA ILE A 209 -35.03 20.06 0.61
C ILE A 209 -34.82 21.47 1.14
N HIS A 210 -35.13 21.71 2.42
CA HIS A 210 -34.94 23.01 3.05
C HIS A 210 -33.45 23.43 3.05
N TYR A 211 -32.56 22.52 3.42
CA TYR A 211 -31.12 22.74 3.43
C TYR A 211 -30.61 23.15 2.03
N VAL A 212 -30.94 22.39 0.98
CA VAL A 212 -30.53 22.72 -0.39
C VAL A 212 -31.12 24.05 -0.86
N SER A 213 -32.38 24.32 -0.52
CA SER A 213 -33.08 25.56 -0.90
C SER A 213 -32.54 26.81 -0.18
N SER A 214 -31.92 26.64 0.98
CA SER A 214 -31.31 27.74 1.75
C SER A 214 -30.07 28.34 1.06
N GLY A 215 -29.46 27.61 0.12
CA GLY A 215 -28.20 27.99 -0.52
C GLY A 215 -26.93 27.62 0.26
N ALA A 216 -27.07 26.93 1.41
CA ALA A 216 -25.93 26.37 2.13
C ALA A 216 -25.19 25.32 1.28
N THR A 217 -23.86 25.35 1.30
CA THR A 217 -23.03 24.53 0.40
C THR A 217 -22.32 23.36 1.08
N GLU A 218 -22.16 23.41 2.40
CA GLU A 218 -21.29 22.51 3.16
C GLU A 218 -21.66 21.03 3.06
N PHE A 219 -22.95 20.71 3.12
CA PHE A 219 -23.51 19.35 3.03
C PHE A 219 -24.44 19.18 1.82
N ALA A 220 -24.31 20.05 0.83
CA ALA A 220 -25.24 20.08 -0.30
C ALA A 220 -25.19 18.80 -1.12
N ALA A 221 -24.03 18.14 -1.20
CA ALA A 221 -23.86 16.90 -1.92
C ALA A 221 -24.54 15.73 -1.18
N GLU A 222 -24.37 15.62 0.14
CA GLU A 222 -25.02 14.63 1.00
C GLU A 222 -26.55 14.80 0.98
N ALA A 223 -27.04 16.03 1.14
CA ALA A 223 -28.47 16.31 1.12
C ALA A 223 -29.09 15.89 -0.23
N LYS A 224 -28.44 16.23 -1.36
CA LYS A 224 -28.89 15.78 -2.69
C LYS A 224 -28.87 14.27 -2.85
N THR A 225 -27.83 13.61 -2.36
CA THR A 225 -27.74 12.14 -2.39
C THR A 225 -28.89 11.50 -1.61
N VAL A 226 -29.22 12.01 -0.41
CA VAL A 226 -30.34 11.48 0.38
C VAL A 226 -31.68 11.70 -0.31
N LEU A 227 -31.87 12.83 -1.00
CA LEU A 227 -33.05 13.07 -1.82
C LEU A 227 -33.18 12.07 -2.98
N GLU A 228 -32.10 11.83 -3.72
CA GLU A 228 -32.06 10.86 -4.81
C GLU A 228 -32.35 9.43 -4.30
N LEU A 229 -31.76 9.05 -3.16
CA LEU A 229 -32.00 7.76 -2.54
C LEU A 229 -33.43 7.62 -2.00
N GLY A 230 -33.99 8.66 -1.39
CA GLY A 230 -35.35 8.67 -0.86
C GLY A 230 -36.44 8.59 -1.92
N GLU A 231 -36.22 9.21 -3.09
CA GLU A 231 -37.12 9.07 -4.23
C GLU A 231 -37.16 7.63 -4.75
N ARG A 232 -36.00 6.97 -4.78
CA ARG A 232 -35.84 5.62 -5.34
C ARG A 232 -36.20 4.51 -4.37
N TYR A 233 -35.92 4.70 -3.09
CA TYR A 233 -36.11 3.73 -2.01
C TYR A 233 -36.97 4.33 -0.89
N PRO A 234 -38.23 4.69 -1.16
CA PRO A 234 -39.08 5.34 -0.18
C PRO A 234 -39.30 4.43 1.03
N GLY A 235 -39.07 4.97 2.24
CA GLY A 235 -39.23 4.24 3.50
C GLY A 235 -38.13 3.21 3.80
N ASP A 236 -37.05 3.15 3.02
CA ASP A 236 -35.92 2.23 3.26
C ASP A 236 -34.94 2.84 4.28
N ALA A 237 -34.58 2.08 5.32
CA ALA A 237 -33.62 2.51 6.34
C ALA A 237 -32.22 2.82 5.77
N GLY A 238 -31.87 2.27 4.60
CA GLY A 238 -30.66 2.56 3.86
C GLY A 238 -30.54 4.03 3.43
N VAL A 239 -31.66 4.74 3.27
CA VAL A 239 -31.67 6.19 3.00
C VAL A 239 -31.10 6.96 4.19
N LEU A 240 -31.45 6.55 5.41
CA LEU A 240 -30.89 7.13 6.63
C LEU A 240 -29.43 6.69 6.81
N ALA A 241 -29.13 5.40 6.60
CA ALA A 241 -27.77 4.88 6.71
C ALA A 241 -26.77 5.62 5.80
N ALA A 242 -27.20 6.09 4.62
CA ALA A 242 -26.38 6.89 3.72
C ALA A 242 -25.84 8.18 4.35
N LEU A 243 -26.56 8.79 5.30
CA LEU A 243 -26.11 9.98 6.05
C LEU A 243 -24.89 9.69 6.95
N LEU A 244 -24.68 8.41 7.30
CA LEU A 244 -23.56 7.99 8.16
C LEU A 244 -22.27 7.76 7.37
N LEU A 245 -22.31 7.75 6.04
CA LEU A 245 -21.18 7.39 5.19
C LEU A 245 -20.45 8.61 4.63
N ASN A 246 -19.17 8.45 4.31
CA ASN A 246 -18.45 9.48 3.55
C ASN A 246 -18.95 9.48 2.11
N ARG A 247 -19.19 10.68 1.57
CA ARG A 247 -19.52 10.85 0.16
C ARG A 247 -18.25 11.12 -0.64
N ILE A 248 -17.84 10.17 -1.46
CA ILE A 248 -16.59 10.19 -2.21
C ILE A 248 -16.85 10.59 -3.66
N ASN A 249 -16.07 11.54 -4.17
CA ASN A 249 -16.01 11.89 -5.58
C ASN A 249 -14.63 11.54 -6.12
N LEU A 250 -14.59 10.71 -7.17
CA LEU A 250 -13.36 10.33 -7.83
C LEU A 250 -13.26 11.01 -9.19
N ALA A 251 -12.17 11.72 -9.42
CA ALA A 251 -11.78 12.15 -10.76
C ALA A 251 -11.20 10.97 -11.57
N PRO A 252 -11.17 11.04 -12.91
CA PRO A 252 -10.56 9.99 -13.73
C PRO A 252 -9.11 9.68 -13.29
N GLY A 253 -8.82 8.41 -13.04
CA GLY A 253 -7.53 7.92 -12.54
C GLY A 253 -7.35 7.99 -11.02
N GLU A 254 -8.30 8.55 -10.28
CA GLU A 254 -8.37 8.36 -8.83
C GLU A 254 -8.99 7.00 -8.48
N ALA A 255 -8.70 6.50 -7.28
CA ALA A 255 -9.14 5.19 -6.86
C ALA A 255 -9.71 5.17 -5.44
N LEU A 256 -10.53 4.16 -5.19
CA LEU A 256 -11.16 3.84 -3.92
C LEU A 256 -10.89 2.36 -3.60
N PHE A 257 -10.30 2.09 -2.46
CA PHE A 257 -10.09 0.74 -1.95
C PHE A 257 -11.06 0.44 -0.81
N LEU A 258 -11.74 -0.70 -0.90
CA LEU A 258 -12.78 -1.10 0.04
C LEU A 258 -12.30 -2.32 0.85
N PRO A 259 -11.88 -2.12 2.11
CA PRO A 259 -11.52 -3.23 2.99
C PRO A 259 -12.76 -4.00 3.44
N ALA A 260 -12.54 -5.21 3.95
CA ALA A 260 -13.59 -6.01 4.57
C ALA A 260 -14.26 -5.26 5.73
N GLY A 261 -15.57 -5.47 5.90
CA GLY A 261 -16.40 -4.84 6.93
C GLY A 261 -16.80 -3.40 6.63
N ASN A 262 -16.28 -2.78 5.57
CA ASN A 262 -16.62 -1.41 5.20
C ASN A 262 -17.97 -1.35 4.46
N LEU A 263 -18.91 -0.59 4.99
CA LEU A 263 -20.20 -0.35 4.33
C LEU A 263 -20.03 0.66 3.19
N HIS A 264 -20.51 0.32 2.00
CA HIS A 264 -20.37 1.17 0.83
C HIS A 264 -21.50 0.97 -0.19
N THR A 265 -21.63 1.91 -1.12
CA THR A 265 -22.43 1.79 -2.35
C THR A 265 -21.85 2.70 -3.44
N TYR A 266 -22.00 2.29 -4.70
CA TYR A 266 -21.70 3.14 -5.86
C TYR A 266 -22.96 3.86 -6.30
N LEU A 267 -22.85 5.18 -6.51
CA LEU A 267 -23.98 6.03 -6.83
C LEU A 267 -24.11 6.23 -8.34
N ARG A 268 -23.02 6.65 -8.99
CA ARG A 268 -23.03 7.04 -10.41
C ARG A 268 -21.63 7.07 -11.00
N GLY A 269 -21.49 6.69 -12.28
CA GLY A 269 -20.27 6.86 -13.06
C GLY A 269 -19.77 5.56 -13.71
N ILE A 270 -18.65 5.65 -14.42
CA ILE A 270 -17.94 4.49 -14.99
C ILE A 270 -16.57 4.32 -14.33
N GLY A 271 -16.33 3.11 -13.83
CA GLY A 271 -15.13 2.74 -13.10
C GLY A 271 -14.61 1.38 -13.53
N LEU A 272 -13.31 1.19 -13.37
CA LEU A 272 -12.65 -0.10 -13.43
C LEU A 272 -12.66 -0.69 -12.02
N GLU A 273 -13.38 -1.78 -11.82
CA GLU A 273 -13.37 -2.53 -10.56
C GLU A 273 -12.47 -3.76 -10.69
N VAL A 274 -11.59 -3.98 -9.71
CA VAL A 274 -10.81 -5.21 -9.57
C VAL A 274 -11.07 -5.76 -8.18
N MET A 275 -11.47 -7.02 -8.11
CA MET A 275 -11.86 -7.68 -6.87
C MET A 275 -11.32 -9.10 -6.82
N ALA A 276 -11.14 -9.63 -5.61
CA ALA A 276 -10.93 -11.07 -5.44
C ALA A 276 -12.16 -11.85 -5.95
N ASN A 277 -11.96 -13.09 -6.38
CA ASN A 277 -13.06 -13.95 -6.81
C ASN A 277 -13.91 -14.40 -5.62
N SER A 278 -14.94 -13.60 -5.30
CA SER A 278 -15.94 -13.88 -4.29
C SER A 278 -17.28 -13.23 -4.64
N ASP A 279 -18.37 -13.92 -4.31
CA ASP A 279 -19.75 -13.46 -4.42
C ASP A 279 -20.39 -13.18 -3.05
N ASN A 280 -19.58 -13.10 -1.99
CA ASN A 280 -20.04 -12.80 -0.62
C ASN A 280 -20.44 -11.32 -0.49
N VAL A 281 -21.74 -11.05 -0.38
CA VAL A 281 -22.30 -9.69 -0.30
C VAL A 281 -23.38 -9.64 0.77
N LEU A 282 -23.11 -8.90 1.85
CA LEU A 282 -24.09 -8.60 2.89
C LEU A 282 -24.71 -7.25 2.57
N ARG A 283 -26.03 -7.20 2.38
CA ARG A 283 -26.74 -5.96 2.05
C ARG A 283 -27.08 -5.16 3.30
N GLY A 284 -27.07 -3.84 3.19
CA GLY A 284 -27.38 -2.89 4.27
C GLY A 284 -28.56 -1.96 3.99
N GLY A 285 -29.37 -2.24 2.98
CA GLY A 285 -30.48 -1.39 2.53
C GLY A 285 -30.35 -0.98 1.06
N LEU A 286 -31.22 -0.07 0.62
CA LEU A 286 -31.31 0.36 -0.79
C LEU A 286 -31.53 -0.83 -1.74
N THR A 287 -32.36 -1.78 -1.33
CA THR A 287 -32.53 -3.05 -2.04
C THR A 287 -33.89 -3.68 -1.80
N PRO A 288 -34.55 -4.24 -2.84
CA PRO A 288 -35.75 -5.05 -2.65
C PRO A 288 -35.42 -6.50 -2.21
N LYS A 289 -34.14 -6.88 -2.19
CA LYS A 289 -33.67 -8.22 -1.80
C LYS A 289 -33.61 -8.37 -0.28
N HIS A 290 -33.57 -9.62 0.17
CA HIS A 290 -33.38 -9.95 1.59
C HIS A 290 -32.14 -9.28 2.19
N VAL A 291 -32.30 -8.78 3.42
CA VAL A 291 -31.29 -8.15 4.26
C VAL A 291 -31.20 -8.94 5.56
N ASP A 292 -30.08 -9.62 5.77
CA ASP A 292 -29.78 -10.32 7.04
C ASP A 292 -29.12 -9.34 8.00
N VAL A 293 -29.94 -8.59 8.73
CA VAL A 293 -29.47 -7.52 9.63
C VAL A 293 -28.54 -8.05 10.73
N PRO A 294 -28.85 -9.15 11.46
CA PRO A 294 -27.94 -9.69 12.47
C PRO A 294 -26.57 -10.03 11.89
N GLU A 295 -26.51 -10.64 10.70
CA GLU A 295 -25.24 -11.00 10.09
C GLU A 295 -24.48 -9.79 9.54
N LEU A 296 -25.18 -8.81 8.96
CA LEU A 296 -24.57 -7.54 8.55
C LEU A 296 -23.88 -6.87 9.74
N LEU A 297 -24.56 -6.73 10.87
CA LEU A 297 -24.00 -6.11 12.08
C LEU A 297 -22.78 -6.86 12.64
N ARG A 298 -22.65 -8.16 12.35
CA ARG A 298 -21.48 -8.97 12.71
C ARG A 298 -20.29 -8.73 11.77
N VAL A 299 -20.57 -8.40 10.51
CA VAL A 299 -19.57 -8.16 9.46
C VAL A 299 -19.03 -6.73 9.51
N LEU A 300 -19.87 -5.75 9.82
CA LEU A 300 -19.52 -4.34 9.76
C LEU A 300 -18.42 -3.94 10.76
N ASP A 301 -17.47 -3.15 10.26
CA ASP A 301 -16.55 -2.36 11.07
C ASP A 301 -17.11 -0.95 11.24
N PHE A 302 -17.45 -0.60 12.48
CA PHE A 302 -18.00 0.71 12.84
C PHE A 302 -16.94 1.76 13.14
N THR A 303 -15.65 1.41 13.03
CA THR A 303 -14.56 2.37 13.16
C THR A 303 -14.68 3.43 12.05
N PRO A 304 -14.80 4.73 12.37
CA PRO A 304 -14.84 5.76 11.35
C PRO A 304 -13.63 5.69 10.43
N THR A 305 -13.86 5.84 9.14
CA THR A 305 -12.81 5.85 8.13
C THR A 305 -12.72 7.25 7.52
N THR A 306 -11.52 7.81 7.43
CA THR A 306 -11.29 9.05 6.70
C THR A 306 -11.27 8.78 5.20
N GLU A 307 -11.59 9.80 4.40
CA GLU A 307 -11.48 9.69 2.94
C GLU A 307 -10.06 9.30 2.48
N ASP A 308 -9.02 9.87 3.11
CA ASP A 308 -7.62 9.52 2.81
C ASP A 308 -7.30 8.04 3.05
N ALA A 309 -7.94 7.41 4.04
CA ALA A 309 -7.72 5.99 4.33
C ALA A 309 -8.42 5.06 3.32
N LEU A 310 -9.45 5.56 2.64
CA LEU A 310 -10.16 4.86 1.57
C LEU A 310 -9.47 5.03 0.21
N ARG A 311 -8.63 6.05 0.05
CA ARG A 311 -7.86 6.31 -1.17
C ARG A 311 -6.51 5.60 -1.09
N PRO A 312 -6.22 4.60 -1.95
CA PRO A 312 -4.94 3.93 -1.94
C PRO A 312 -3.82 4.89 -2.36
N ALA A 313 -2.63 4.73 -1.75
CA ALA A 313 -1.44 5.45 -2.20
C ALA A 313 -1.11 5.06 -3.64
N THR A 314 -0.62 6.02 -4.42
CA THR A 314 -0.21 5.79 -5.81
C THR A 314 1.29 6.00 -5.96
N TYR A 315 1.94 5.13 -6.74
CA TYR A 315 3.36 5.24 -7.07
C TYR A 315 3.50 5.31 -8.58
N CYS A 316 4.29 6.26 -9.07
CA CYS A 316 4.60 6.38 -10.50
C CYS A 316 6.05 5.95 -10.75
N ASP A 317 6.25 5.03 -11.70
CA ASP A 317 7.55 4.55 -12.16
C ASP A 317 7.55 4.48 -13.69
N GLY A 318 8.19 5.45 -14.33
CA GLY A 318 8.14 5.61 -15.79
C GLY A 318 6.71 5.78 -16.30
N LEU A 319 6.27 4.88 -17.18
CA LEU A 319 4.92 4.87 -17.75
C LEU A 319 3.85 4.27 -16.81
N GLU A 320 4.24 3.66 -15.69
CA GLU A 320 3.36 2.93 -14.79
C GLU A 320 2.92 3.79 -13.59
N ARG A 321 1.61 3.88 -13.38
CA ARG A 321 1.00 4.31 -12.11
C ARG A 321 0.41 3.11 -11.41
N SER A 322 0.98 2.69 -10.28
CA SER A 322 0.49 1.58 -9.47
C SER A 322 -0.36 2.07 -8.30
N TYR A 323 -1.42 1.33 -7.96
CA TYR A 323 -2.27 1.58 -6.78
C TYR A 323 -1.90 0.60 -5.66
N ASP A 324 -1.42 1.13 -4.53
CA ASP A 324 -1.00 0.33 -3.38
C ASP A 324 -2.21 -0.14 -2.59
N THR A 325 -2.48 -1.44 -2.65
CA THR A 325 -3.55 -2.05 -1.87
C THR A 325 -3.01 -3.20 -1.03
N PRO A 326 -3.64 -3.50 0.11
CA PRO A 326 -3.27 -4.66 0.90
C PRO A 326 -3.73 -5.99 0.28
N ALA A 327 -4.48 -5.96 -0.82
CA ALA A 327 -4.99 -7.15 -1.49
C ALA A 327 -3.84 -8.06 -1.94
N GLU A 328 -4.00 -9.35 -1.69
CA GLU A 328 -3.00 -10.35 -2.00
C GLU A 328 -3.24 -10.96 -3.38
N GLU A 329 -4.50 -10.96 -3.82
CA GLU A 329 -5.05 -11.59 -5.00
C GLU A 329 -4.66 -10.85 -6.29
N PHE A 330 -4.58 -9.52 -6.22
CA PHE A 330 -4.32 -8.66 -7.36
C PHE A 330 -3.40 -7.49 -7.03
N ALA A 331 -2.74 -6.96 -8.05
CA ALA A 331 -2.15 -5.63 -8.08
C ALA A 331 -2.67 -4.90 -9.32
N VAL A 332 -2.89 -3.59 -9.24
CA VAL A 332 -3.47 -2.80 -10.33
C VAL A 332 -2.56 -1.64 -10.67
N SER A 333 -2.34 -1.45 -11.97
CA SER A 333 -1.62 -0.31 -12.51
C SER A 333 -2.29 0.26 -13.76
N MET A 334 -2.04 1.54 -14.02
CA MET A 334 -2.33 2.20 -15.30
C MET A 334 -1.01 2.46 -16.03
N LEU A 335 -0.94 2.04 -17.28
CA LEU A 335 0.20 2.23 -18.18
C LEU A 335 -0.14 3.35 -19.15
N SER A 336 0.55 4.48 -19.05
CA SER A 336 0.30 5.68 -19.86
C SER A 336 1.39 5.84 -20.91
N LEU A 337 1.02 5.69 -22.18
CA LEU A 337 1.90 5.86 -23.34
C LEU A 337 1.65 7.26 -23.92
N ASP A 338 2.37 8.24 -23.41
CA ASP A 338 2.33 9.65 -23.82
C ASP A 338 3.73 10.26 -23.94
N GLY A 339 3.80 11.52 -24.39
CA GLY A 339 5.05 12.26 -24.49
C GLY A 339 6.14 11.52 -25.27
N ASP A 340 7.29 11.33 -24.63
CA ASP A 340 8.48 10.69 -25.22
C ASP A 340 8.30 9.19 -25.50
N HIS A 341 7.22 8.56 -25.02
CA HIS A 341 6.92 7.15 -25.29
C HIS A 341 6.22 6.95 -26.66
N LEU A 342 5.67 8.01 -27.26
CA LEU A 342 4.88 7.89 -28.49
C LEU A 342 5.76 7.54 -29.69
N GLY A 343 5.29 6.57 -30.49
CA GLY A 343 6.00 6.08 -31.68
C GLY A 343 7.23 5.21 -31.37
N HIS A 344 7.52 4.95 -30.09
CA HIS A 344 8.60 4.10 -29.64
C HIS A 344 8.06 2.80 -29.03
N GLU A 345 8.86 1.74 -29.11
CA GLU A 345 8.58 0.48 -28.43
C GLU A 345 9.15 0.57 -27.00
N VAL A 346 8.28 0.42 -26.01
CA VAL A 346 8.61 0.58 -24.59
C VAL A 346 8.34 -0.73 -23.85
N ASP A 347 9.28 -1.17 -23.01
CA ASP A 347 9.07 -2.33 -22.16
C ASP A 347 8.01 -2.03 -21.10
N ALA A 348 6.99 -2.89 -21.01
CA ALA A 348 6.06 -2.81 -19.90
C ALA A 348 6.74 -3.29 -18.61
N PRO A 349 6.37 -2.75 -17.44
CA PRO A 349 6.88 -3.22 -16.16
C PRO A 349 6.66 -4.72 -15.97
N CYS A 350 7.76 -5.46 -15.72
CA CYS A 350 7.73 -6.93 -15.57
C CYS A 350 7.89 -7.39 -14.12
N ARG A 351 7.48 -6.56 -13.14
CA ARG A 351 7.66 -6.83 -11.71
C ARG A 351 6.61 -7.79 -11.13
N HIS A 352 6.14 -8.76 -11.91
CA HIS A 352 5.13 -9.75 -11.51
C HIS A 352 5.42 -11.14 -12.08
N ASP A 353 5.04 -12.18 -11.33
CA ASP A 353 5.29 -13.59 -11.65
C ASP A 353 4.01 -14.35 -12.07
N GLY A 354 3.01 -13.63 -12.60
CA GLY A 354 1.68 -14.19 -12.91
C GLY A 354 1.00 -13.49 -14.09
N PRO A 355 -0.21 -13.93 -14.45
CA PRO A 355 -0.95 -13.42 -15.60
C PRO A 355 -1.42 -11.99 -15.38
N GLN A 356 -1.78 -11.34 -16.49
CA GLN A 356 -2.34 -10.01 -16.52
C GLN A 356 -3.48 -9.90 -17.55
N ILE A 357 -4.44 -9.04 -17.24
CA ILE A 357 -5.45 -8.58 -18.20
C ILE A 357 -5.08 -7.16 -18.59
N LEU A 358 -4.90 -6.90 -19.88
CA LEU A 358 -4.69 -5.54 -20.38
C LEU A 358 -5.99 -5.03 -20.97
N LEU A 359 -6.52 -3.92 -20.46
CA LEU A 359 -7.66 -3.22 -21.08
C LEU A 359 -7.20 -1.86 -21.56
N CYS A 360 -7.39 -1.57 -22.85
CA CYS A 360 -7.15 -0.23 -23.37
C CYS A 360 -8.31 0.67 -22.93
N THR A 361 -8.05 1.59 -22.00
CA THR A 361 -9.05 2.52 -21.47
C THR A 361 -9.15 3.79 -22.31
N GLU A 362 -8.05 4.16 -22.97
CA GLU A 362 -7.96 5.34 -23.83
C GLU A 362 -7.04 5.09 -25.03
N GLY A 363 -7.34 5.74 -26.15
CA GLY A 363 -6.46 5.73 -27.32
C GLY A 363 -6.43 4.39 -28.06
N SER A 364 -5.24 3.94 -28.42
CA SER A 364 -4.97 2.64 -29.04
C SER A 364 -3.49 2.30 -28.93
N ALA A 365 -3.19 1.09 -28.45
CA ALA A 365 -1.82 0.60 -28.30
C ALA A 365 -1.68 -0.80 -28.89
N THR A 366 -0.52 -1.07 -29.48
CA THR A 366 -0.10 -2.40 -29.89
C THR A 366 0.74 -3.02 -28.78
N VAL A 367 0.33 -4.20 -28.33
CA VAL A 367 1.03 -5.03 -27.36
C VAL A 367 1.82 -6.09 -28.11
N HIS A 368 3.09 -6.24 -27.78
CA HIS A 368 3.99 -7.26 -28.32
C HIS A 368 4.36 -8.23 -27.20
N GLY A 369 3.91 -9.47 -27.28
CA GLY A 369 4.29 -10.58 -26.38
C GLY A 369 5.18 -11.60 -27.10
N LYS A 370 5.44 -12.75 -26.46
CA LYS A 370 6.20 -13.84 -27.10
C LYS A 370 5.41 -14.52 -28.22
N SER A 371 4.12 -14.70 -28.01
CA SER A 371 3.19 -15.37 -28.93
C SER A 371 2.80 -14.54 -30.15
N GLY A 372 2.99 -13.22 -30.12
CA GLY A 372 2.65 -12.34 -31.23
C GLY A 372 2.39 -10.89 -30.82
N ALA A 373 1.71 -10.16 -31.69
CA ALA A 373 1.33 -8.76 -31.46
C ALA A 373 -0.19 -8.58 -31.62
N LEU A 374 -0.78 -7.78 -30.74
CA LEU A 374 -2.22 -7.47 -30.75
C LEU A 374 -2.41 -5.97 -30.60
N THR A 375 -3.25 -5.37 -31.45
CA THR A 375 -3.61 -3.96 -31.31
C THR A 375 -4.92 -3.85 -30.54
N LEU A 376 -4.87 -3.14 -29.42
CA LEU A 376 -6.02 -2.84 -28.59
C LEU A 376 -6.49 -1.41 -28.89
N HIS A 377 -7.77 -1.28 -29.18
CA HIS A 377 -8.47 0.00 -29.20
C HIS A 377 -9.19 0.19 -27.86
N ARG A 378 -9.58 1.43 -27.55
CA ARG A 378 -10.39 1.73 -26.37
C ARG A 378 -11.56 0.74 -26.23
N GLY A 379 -11.68 0.13 -25.05
CA GLY A 379 -12.68 -0.88 -24.72
C GLY A 379 -12.32 -2.32 -25.08
N MET A 380 -11.20 -2.55 -25.77
CA MET A 380 -10.68 -3.90 -26.04
C MET A 380 -9.72 -4.37 -24.95
N ALA A 381 -9.79 -5.65 -24.62
CA ALA A 381 -8.93 -6.29 -23.65
C ALA A 381 -8.11 -7.44 -24.25
N ALA A 382 -6.96 -7.73 -23.64
CA ALA A 382 -6.13 -8.89 -23.94
C ALA A 382 -5.86 -9.69 -22.67
N TRP A 383 -5.79 -11.01 -22.84
CA TRP A 383 -5.25 -11.91 -21.85
C TRP A 383 -3.77 -12.18 -22.15
N VAL A 384 -2.91 -12.00 -21.15
CA VAL A 384 -1.50 -12.35 -21.22
C VAL A 384 -1.21 -13.38 -20.12
N GLY A 385 -0.98 -14.62 -20.53
CA GLY A 385 -0.56 -15.70 -19.66
C GLY A 385 0.81 -15.45 -19.05
N ALA A 386 1.12 -16.12 -17.94
CA ALA A 386 2.39 -15.97 -17.24
C ALA A 386 3.61 -16.34 -18.11
N ASP A 387 3.44 -17.27 -19.05
CA ASP A 387 4.48 -17.71 -19.98
C ASP A 387 4.76 -16.73 -21.13
N ASP A 388 3.87 -15.77 -21.36
CA ASP A 388 3.87 -14.91 -22.55
C ASP A 388 4.44 -13.50 -22.31
N GLY A 389 4.77 -13.17 -21.06
CA GLY A 389 5.59 -12.01 -20.69
C GLY A 389 7.09 -12.26 -20.86
N PRO A 390 7.95 -11.22 -20.93
CA PRO A 390 7.66 -9.79 -20.83
C PRO A 390 6.94 -9.24 -22.08
N ILE A 391 6.15 -8.17 -21.92
CA ILE A 391 5.46 -7.51 -23.04
C ILE A 391 6.08 -6.14 -23.33
N ARG A 392 5.98 -5.72 -24.60
CA ARG A 392 6.35 -4.39 -25.08
C ARG A 392 5.13 -3.67 -25.63
N LEU A 393 5.12 -2.35 -25.49
CA LEU A 393 4.00 -1.50 -25.86
C LEU A 393 4.43 -0.46 -26.88
N VAL A 394 3.58 -0.22 -27.87
CA VAL A 394 3.74 0.85 -28.86
C VAL A 394 2.42 1.58 -29.00
N ALA A 395 2.44 2.92 -28.98
CA ALA A 395 1.27 3.71 -29.30
C ALA A 395 1.63 4.88 -30.21
N ALA A 396 0.80 5.13 -31.23
CA ALA A 396 0.98 6.26 -32.15
C ALA A 396 0.32 7.56 -31.64
N ARG A 397 -0.52 7.46 -30.60
CA ARG A 397 -1.24 8.57 -29.96
C ARG A 397 -1.32 8.30 -28.46
N PRO A 398 -1.54 9.32 -27.61
CA PRO A 398 -1.74 9.14 -26.17
C PRO A 398 -2.74 8.02 -25.90
N SER A 399 -2.29 7.01 -25.16
CA SER A 399 -3.06 5.80 -24.90
C SER A 399 -2.81 5.31 -23.49
N THR A 400 -3.87 4.82 -22.85
CA THR A 400 -3.83 4.34 -21.48
C THR A 400 -4.33 2.91 -21.45
N LEU A 401 -3.59 2.03 -20.76
CA LEU A 401 -4.00 0.65 -20.50
C LEU A 401 -4.08 0.41 -19.00
N SER A 402 -5.14 -0.22 -18.51
CA SER A 402 -5.11 -0.80 -17.16
C SER A 402 -4.52 -2.21 -17.24
N ALA A 403 -3.63 -2.53 -16.32
CA ALA A 403 -2.94 -3.82 -16.25
C ALA A 403 -3.08 -4.47 -14.86
N PRO A 404 -4.28 -4.91 -14.46
CA PRO A 404 -4.42 -5.78 -13.30
C PRO A 404 -3.70 -7.11 -13.50
N ARG A 405 -2.99 -7.54 -12.46
CA ARG A 405 -2.11 -8.71 -12.43
C ARG A 405 -2.26 -9.48 -11.12
N SER A 406 -1.88 -10.75 -11.11
CA SER A 406 -1.89 -11.54 -9.86
C SER A 406 -0.91 -10.94 -8.83
N GLY A 407 -1.39 -10.68 -7.61
CA GLY A 407 -0.63 -9.99 -6.56
C GLY A 407 0.52 -10.85 -6.01
N CYS A 408 1.77 -10.49 -6.28
CA CYS A 408 2.95 -11.15 -5.69
C CYS A 408 3.97 -10.20 -5.04
N GLU A 409 3.85 -8.88 -5.28
CA GLU A 409 4.90 -7.90 -4.93
C GLU A 409 5.15 -7.79 -3.40
N ARG A 410 4.09 -7.80 -2.59
CA ARG A 410 4.19 -7.48 -1.14
C ARG A 410 4.77 -8.63 -0.29
N ARG A 411 4.47 -9.89 -0.63
CA ARG A 411 4.98 -11.08 0.11
C ARG A 411 6.43 -11.42 -0.23
N ARG A 412 6.92 -11.05 -1.42
CA ARG A 412 8.36 -11.21 -1.78
C ARG A 412 9.25 -10.46 -0.78
N ARG A 413 8.90 -9.21 -0.42
CA ARG A 413 9.63 -8.44 0.62
C ARG A 413 9.61 -9.16 1.97
N THR A 414 8.44 -9.56 2.48
CA THR A 414 8.36 -10.20 3.81
C THR A 414 9.02 -11.58 3.88
N ARG A 415 8.87 -12.42 2.83
CA ARG A 415 9.52 -13.74 2.77
C ARG A 415 11.03 -13.62 2.61
N ALA A 416 11.51 -12.68 1.79
CA ALA A 416 12.95 -12.43 1.65
C ALA A 416 13.55 -11.99 2.99
N ILE A 417 12.87 -11.09 3.71
CA ILE A 417 13.28 -10.64 5.05
C ILE A 417 13.31 -11.82 6.04
N LEU A 418 12.25 -12.65 6.08
CA LEU A 418 12.21 -13.83 6.97
C LEU A 418 13.28 -14.86 6.62
N ALA A 419 13.57 -15.05 5.33
CA ALA A 419 14.64 -15.95 4.87
C ALA A 419 16.03 -15.43 5.27
N ALA A 420 16.28 -14.12 5.13
CA ALA A 420 17.52 -13.48 5.57
C ALA A 420 17.71 -13.61 7.09
N LEU A 421 16.65 -13.35 7.87
CA LEU A 421 16.66 -13.50 9.33
C LEU A 421 16.93 -14.95 9.75
N ALA A 422 16.33 -15.94 9.06
CA ALA A 422 16.60 -17.35 9.30
C ALA A 422 18.03 -17.77 8.93
N ALA A 423 18.58 -17.23 7.84
CA ALA A 423 19.97 -17.48 7.42
C ALA A 423 20.97 -16.94 8.46
N ASN A 424 20.78 -15.70 8.92
CA ASN A 424 21.65 -15.07 9.93
C ASN A 424 21.55 -15.79 11.29
N ALA A 425 20.35 -16.20 11.69
CA ALA A 425 20.17 -17.04 12.88
C ALA A 425 20.89 -18.38 12.76
N GLY A 426 20.89 -19.00 11.57
CA GLY A 426 21.62 -20.23 11.28
C GLY A 426 23.14 -20.08 11.39
N ILE A 427 23.70 -18.97 10.88
CA ILE A 427 25.13 -18.64 11.01
C ILE A 427 25.49 -18.42 12.48
N ALA A 428 24.67 -17.67 13.22
CA ALA A 428 24.87 -17.45 14.66
C ALA A 428 24.91 -18.76 15.44
N ALA A 429 23.97 -19.68 15.16
CA ALA A 429 23.93 -21.00 15.78
C ALA A 429 25.19 -21.83 15.44
N ALA A 430 25.65 -21.82 14.19
CA ALA A 430 26.85 -22.54 13.76
C ALA A 430 28.11 -22.03 14.47
N LYS A 431 28.28 -20.70 14.60
CA LYS A 431 29.39 -20.08 15.34
C LYS A 431 29.34 -20.45 16.83
N PHE A 432 28.15 -20.40 17.45
CA PHE A 432 27.99 -20.75 18.87
C PHE A 432 28.30 -22.23 19.15
N ILE A 433 27.86 -23.13 18.28
CA ILE A 433 28.23 -24.56 18.34
C ILE A 433 29.75 -24.71 18.14
N GLY A 434 30.34 -23.97 17.20
CA GLY A 434 31.79 -23.93 16.99
C GLY A 434 32.54 -23.54 18.26
N TYR A 435 32.07 -22.53 19.00
CA TYR A 435 32.63 -22.16 20.29
C TYR A 435 32.53 -23.31 21.31
N LEU A 436 31.35 -23.90 21.49
CA LEU A 436 31.15 -24.98 22.48
C LEU A 436 32.07 -26.19 22.23
N ILE A 437 32.39 -26.47 20.96
CA ILE A 437 33.32 -27.54 20.58
C ILE A 437 34.77 -27.14 20.80
N THR A 438 35.12 -25.87 20.59
CA THR A 438 36.51 -25.43 20.43
C THR A 438 37.10 -24.66 21.61
N GLY A 439 36.26 -24.07 22.46
CA GLY A 439 36.67 -23.18 23.53
C GLY A 439 37.35 -21.90 23.05
N SER A 440 37.20 -21.52 21.76
CA SER A 440 37.77 -20.29 21.19
C SER A 440 36.97 -19.06 21.62
N SER A 441 37.64 -18.11 22.27
CA SER A 441 37.06 -16.83 22.65
C SER A 441 36.76 -15.96 21.41
N SER A 442 37.57 -16.06 20.34
CA SER A 442 37.29 -15.35 19.09
C SER A 442 36.00 -15.85 18.44
N MET A 443 35.77 -17.17 18.47
CA MET A 443 34.55 -17.78 17.96
C MET A 443 33.32 -17.36 18.78
N LEU A 444 33.46 -17.24 20.11
CA LEU A 444 32.39 -16.78 20.98
C LEU A 444 32.03 -15.31 20.71
N ALA A 445 33.03 -14.43 20.57
CA ALA A 445 32.81 -13.02 20.24
C ALA A 445 32.07 -12.87 18.90
N GLU A 446 32.48 -13.64 17.88
CA GLU A 446 31.80 -13.69 16.58
C GLU A 446 30.38 -14.25 16.66
N ALA A 447 30.12 -15.23 17.53
CA ALA A 447 28.78 -15.77 17.74
C ALA A 447 27.85 -14.73 18.40
N VAL A 448 28.34 -14.02 19.42
CA VAL A 448 27.59 -12.95 20.10
C VAL A 448 27.28 -11.81 19.14
N HIS A 449 28.24 -11.45 18.27
CA HIS A 449 28.01 -10.47 17.21
C HIS A 449 26.88 -10.91 16.26
N SER A 450 26.90 -12.13 15.72
CA SER A 450 25.85 -12.59 14.82
C SER A 450 24.46 -12.72 15.47
N VAL A 451 24.40 -12.92 16.80
CA VAL A 451 23.14 -12.84 17.57
C VAL A 451 22.66 -11.39 17.66
N ALA A 452 23.56 -10.44 17.89
CA ALA A 452 23.25 -9.01 17.88
C ALA A 452 22.71 -8.58 16.50
N ASP A 453 23.32 -9.03 15.41
CA ASP A 453 22.93 -8.76 14.03
C ASP A 453 21.52 -9.29 13.71
N THR A 454 21.24 -10.53 14.13
CA THR A 454 19.88 -11.11 13.99
C THR A 454 18.85 -10.30 14.78
N SER A 455 19.24 -9.81 15.97
CA SER A 455 18.37 -8.97 16.82
C SER A 455 18.16 -7.59 16.22
N ASN A 456 19.16 -7.03 15.53
CA ASN A 456 19.08 -5.77 14.80
C ASN A 456 17.94 -5.82 13.77
N GLN A 457 17.97 -6.83 12.89
CA GLN A 457 16.95 -6.99 11.85
C GLN A 457 15.53 -7.10 12.44
N ALA A 458 15.36 -7.85 13.53
CA ALA A 458 14.07 -7.95 14.22
C ALA A 458 13.57 -6.59 14.77
N LEU A 459 14.47 -5.81 15.36
CA LEU A 459 14.16 -4.48 15.91
C LEU A 459 13.88 -3.45 14.81
N LEU A 460 14.61 -3.49 13.70
CA LEU A 460 14.35 -2.63 12.53
C LEU A 460 12.95 -2.90 11.95
N LEU A 461 12.56 -4.17 11.82
CA LEU A 461 11.22 -4.54 11.37
C LEU A 461 10.13 -4.07 12.33
N PHE A 462 10.39 -4.16 13.64
CA PHE A 462 9.49 -3.62 14.64
C PHE A 462 9.37 -2.09 14.50
N GLY A 463 10.49 -1.39 14.34
CA GLY A 463 10.52 0.06 14.12
C GLY A 463 9.75 0.49 12.87
N GLN A 464 9.89 -0.24 11.76
CA GLN A 464 9.11 -0.03 10.54
C GLN A 464 7.61 -0.20 10.78
N ARG A 465 7.21 -1.27 11.49
CA ARG A 465 5.79 -1.51 11.80
C ARG A 465 5.18 -0.41 12.67
N VAL A 466 5.94 0.13 13.61
CA VAL A 466 5.49 1.26 14.44
C VAL A 466 5.44 2.55 13.61
N ALA A 467 6.40 2.78 12.71
CA ALA A 467 6.44 3.98 11.88
C ALA A 467 5.30 4.08 10.86
N GLN A 468 4.69 2.96 10.49
CA GLN A 468 3.50 2.91 9.62
C GLN A 468 2.20 3.35 10.33
N ARG A 469 2.23 3.60 11.65
CA ARG A 469 1.07 4.14 12.35
C ARG A 469 0.82 5.59 11.92
N GLY A 470 -0.44 5.89 11.62
CA GLY A 470 -0.89 7.25 11.29
C GLY A 470 -0.73 8.23 12.46
N ALA A 471 -0.88 9.52 12.16
CA ALA A 471 -0.85 10.59 13.16
C ALA A 471 -1.99 10.47 14.17
N ASP A 472 -1.71 10.88 15.41
CA ASP A 472 -2.69 11.01 16.48
C ASP A 472 -2.53 12.35 17.21
N ARG A 473 -3.39 12.62 18.21
CA ARG A 473 -3.36 13.90 18.94
C ARG A 473 -2.04 14.16 19.69
N LEU A 474 -1.33 13.11 20.09
CA LEU A 474 -0.03 13.23 20.77
C LEU A 474 1.13 13.35 19.77
N HIS A 475 0.98 12.76 18.59
CA HIS A 475 1.97 12.72 17.51
C HIS A 475 1.34 13.23 16.20
N PRO A 476 1.19 14.56 16.04
CA PRO A 476 0.47 15.15 14.91
C PRO A 476 1.18 14.95 13.56
N PHE A 477 2.46 14.60 13.57
CA PHE A 477 3.26 14.28 12.40
C PHE A 477 3.46 12.77 12.20
N GLY A 478 2.68 11.93 12.90
CA GLY A 478 2.82 10.47 12.82
C GLY A 478 4.04 9.92 13.55
N TYR A 479 4.33 8.66 13.25
CA TYR A 479 5.36 7.86 13.94
C TYR A 479 6.61 7.58 13.09
N GLY A 480 6.81 8.29 11.98
CA GLY A 480 7.93 8.08 11.05
C GLY A 480 9.30 7.98 11.73
N ARG A 481 9.55 8.84 12.74
CA ARG A 481 10.79 8.89 13.53
C ARG A 481 11.08 7.62 14.33
N SER A 482 10.09 6.76 14.53
CA SER A 482 10.28 5.46 15.20
C SER A 482 11.37 4.63 14.50
N ARG A 483 11.49 4.71 13.17
CA ARG A 483 12.58 4.04 12.42
C ARG A 483 13.96 4.49 12.90
N TYR A 484 14.17 5.80 13.08
CA TYR A 484 15.44 6.34 13.60
C TYR A 484 15.68 5.93 15.05
N PHE A 485 14.64 6.00 15.89
CA PHE A 485 14.73 5.62 17.30
C PHE A 485 15.17 4.16 17.48
N TRP A 486 14.50 3.22 16.80
CA TRP A 486 14.85 1.80 16.92
C TRP A 486 16.22 1.49 16.33
N SER A 487 16.62 2.18 15.25
CA SER A 487 17.99 2.07 14.70
C SER A 487 19.06 2.59 15.68
N PHE A 488 18.76 3.67 16.40
CA PHE A 488 19.62 4.18 17.46
C PHE A 488 19.72 3.21 18.65
N VAL A 489 18.59 2.61 19.07
CA VAL A 489 18.56 1.61 20.15
C VAL A 489 19.44 0.41 19.80
N VAL A 490 19.39 -0.06 18.55
CA VAL A 490 20.28 -1.12 18.06
C VAL A 490 21.74 -0.68 18.19
N ALA A 491 22.11 0.47 17.61
CA ALA A 491 23.49 0.96 17.62
C ALA A 491 24.03 1.10 19.05
N LEU A 492 23.22 1.66 19.96
CA LEU A 492 23.60 1.90 21.35
C LEU A 492 23.71 0.60 22.15
N VAL A 493 22.71 -0.27 22.08
CA VAL A 493 22.60 -1.42 22.99
C VAL A 493 23.38 -2.61 22.46
N LEU A 494 23.12 -3.03 21.22
CA LEU A 494 23.60 -4.32 20.72
C LEU A 494 25.09 -4.30 20.39
N PHE A 495 25.57 -3.30 19.66
CA PHE A 495 26.99 -3.21 19.31
C PHE A 495 27.87 -2.87 20.51
N THR A 496 27.42 -2.00 21.41
CA THR A 496 28.18 -1.68 22.63
C THR A 496 28.29 -2.88 23.56
N LEU A 497 27.20 -3.63 23.77
CA LEU A 497 27.24 -4.86 24.56
C LEU A 497 28.17 -5.90 23.93
N GLY A 498 28.10 -6.10 22.61
CA GLY A 498 29.01 -7.00 21.89
C GLY A 498 30.48 -6.60 22.03
N SER A 499 30.78 -5.30 21.88
CA SER A 499 32.13 -4.75 22.06
C SER A 499 32.66 -4.98 23.48
N VAL A 500 31.89 -4.59 24.51
CA VAL A 500 32.29 -4.75 25.91
C VAL A 500 32.49 -6.23 26.25
N PHE A 501 31.58 -7.10 25.81
CA PHE A 501 31.69 -8.53 26.02
C PHE A 501 32.97 -9.09 25.40
N ALA A 502 33.24 -8.82 24.12
CA ALA A 502 34.43 -9.30 23.43
C ALA A 502 35.74 -8.77 24.05
N LEU A 503 35.76 -7.50 24.50
CA LEU A 503 36.92 -6.94 25.18
C LEU A 503 37.20 -7.60 26.53
N VAL A 504 36.16 -7.84 27.33
CA VAL A 504 36.26 -8.52 28.64
C VAL A 504 36.72 -9.96 28.45
N GLU A 505 36.11 -10.68 27.53
CA GLU A 505 36.44 -12.07 27.21
C GLU A 505 37.86 -12.20 26.65
N GLY A 506 38.24 -11.34 25.71
CA GLY A 506 39.59 -11.32 25.15
C GLY A 506 40.66 -10.99 26.20
N TYR A 507 40.39 -10.03 27.08
CA TYR A 507 41.27 -9.72 28.22
C TYR A 507 41.41 -10.92 29.17
N HIS A 508 40.30 -11.59 29.49
CA HIS A 508 40.32 -12.78 30.32
C HIS A 508 41.16 -13.91 29.70
N LYS A 509 41.00 -14.18 28.40
CA LYS A 509 41.75 -15.22 27.67
C LYS A 509 43.25 -14.91 27.58
N ILE A 510 43.63 -13.64 27.50
CA ILE A 510 45.05 -13.23 27.51
C ILE A 510 45.69 -13.49 28.89
N ILE A 511 44.96 -13.25 29.97
CA ILE A 511 45.47 -13.44 31.36
C ILE A 511 45.41 -14.91 31.79
N HIS A 512 44.39 -15.63 31.33
CA HIS A 512 44.18 -17.04 31.60
C HIS A 512 44.10 -17.83 30.28
N PRO A 513 45.26 -18.12 29.65
CA PRO A 513 45.28 -18.76 28.35
C PRO A 513 44.88 -20.23 28.46
N GLU A 514 43.83 -20.61 27.74
CA GLU A 514 43.37 -21.99 27.64
C GLU A 514 43.56 -22.51 26.22
N GLN A 515 43.95 -23.77 26.07
CA GLN A 515 44.16 -24.37 24.75
C GLN A 515 42.84 -24.61 24.01
N LEU A 516 42.89 -24.44 22.69
CA LEU A 516 41.77 -24.72 21.79
C LEU A 516 41.58 -26.23 21.63
N SER A 517 40.35 -26.71 21.87
CA SER A 517 39.95 -28.05 21.46
C SER A 517 39.59 -28.05 19.97
N ALA A 518 40.04 -29.05 19.20
CA ALA A 518 39.69 -29.22 17.79
C ALA A 518 39.78 -27.94 16.91
N PRO A 519 40.92 -27.22 16.87
CA PRO A 519 41.01 -25.91 16.19
C PRO A 519 40.76 -25.96 14.68
N ILE A 520 40.92 -27.13 14.05
CA ILE A 520 40.57 -27.34 12.64
C ILE A 520 39.07 -27.12 12.40
N VAL A 521 38.21 -27.48 13.36
CA VAL A 521 36.75 -27.26 13.29
C VAL A 521 36.45 -25.76 13.33
N ALA A 522 37.13 -25.00 14.20
CA ALA A 522 37.00 -23.54 14.24
C ALA A 522 37.38 -22.91 12.90
N LEU A 523 38.53 -23.28 12.33
CA LEU A 523 38.98 -22.76 11.04
C LEU A 523 37.99 -23.08 9.90
N ALA A 524 37.43 -24.29 9.88
CA ALA A 524 36.43 -24.66 8.88
C ALA A 524 35.14 -23.83 9.00
N ILE A 525 34.63 -23.63 10.23
CA ILE A 525 33.45 -22.82 10.49
C ILE A 525 33.70 -21.36 10.07
N LEU A 526 34.87 -20.79 10.40
CA LEU A 526 35.23 -19.43 10.02
C LEU A 526 35.29 -19.25 8.50
N LEU A 527 35.87 -20.20 7.77
CA LEU A 527 35.93 -20.14 6.30
C LEU A 527 34.54 -20.20 5.65
N VAL A 528 33.65 -21.04 6.19
CA VAL A 528 32.25 -21.11 5.73
C VAL A 528 31.54 -19.81 6.06
N ALA A 529 31.70 -19.28 7.28
CA ALA A 529 31.11 -18.01 7.68
C ALA A 529 31.58 -16.85 6.79
N ILE A 530 32.88 -16.72 6.52
CA ILE A 530 33.43 -15.72 5.60
C ILE A 530 32.80 -15.82 4.21
N SER A 531 32.59 -17.04 3.71
CA SER A 531 32.00 -17.26 2.39
C SER A 531 30.54 -16.81 2.33
N LEU A 532 29.76 -17.13 3.37
CA LEU A 532 28.35 -16.72 3.48
C LEU A 532 28.22 -15.21 3.69
N GLU A 533 29.03 -14.64 4.58
CA GLU A 533 29.04 -13.20 4.87
C GLU A 533 29.47 -12.39 3.64
N ALA A 534 30.47 -12.86 2.89
CA ALA A 534 30.91 -12.20 1.66
C ALA A 534 29.82 -12.22 0.58
N PHE A 535 28.99 -13.25 0.55
CA PHE A 535 27.83 -13.32 -0.33
C PHE A 535 26.73 -12.33 0.09
N SER A 536 26.44 -12.24 1.39
CA SER A 536 25.51 -11.24 1.96
C SER A 536 25.97 -9.81 1.63
N PHE A 537 27.20 -9.48 1.98
CA PHE A 537 27.81 -8.17 1.74
C PHE A 537 27.80 -7.79 0.25
N ARG A 538 28.12 -8.74 -0.64
CA ARG A 538 28.06 -8.50 -2.09
C ARG A 538 26.65 -8.15 -2.54
N THR A 539 25.63 -8.80 -1.98
CA THR A 539 24.23 -8.52 -2.28
C THR A 539 23.85 -7.12 -1.83
N ALA A 540 24.15 -6.76 -0.58
CA ALA A 540 23.92 -5.42 -0.04
C ALA A 540 24.63 -4.32 -0.86
N MET A 541 25.85 -4.57 -1.30
CA MET A 541 26.59 -3.65 -2.18
C MET A 541 25.93 -3.47 -3.56
N VAL A 542 25.42 -4.55 -4.16
CA VAL A 542 24.75 -4.50 -5.47
C VAL A 542 23.44 -3.74 -5.37
N GLU A 543 22.66 -3.95 -4.31
CA GLU A 543 21.40 -3.23 -4.06
C GLU A 543 21.62 -1.75 -3.72
N SER A 544 22.72 -1.42 -3.02
CA SER A 544 23.03 -0.04 -2.63
C SER A 544 23.66 0.78 -3.77
N ARG A 545 24.23 0.13 -4.79
CA ARG A 545 24.95 0.81 -5.89
C ARG A 545 24.09 1.81 -6.68
N PRO A 546 22.85 1.46 -7.11
CA PRO A 546 21.97 2.41 -7.78
C PRO A 546 21.65 3.64 -6.93
N LEU A 547 21.51 3.44 -5.60
CA LEU A 547 21.18 4.52 -4.65
C LEU A 547 22.38 5.41 -4.33
N LYS A 548 23.59 4.85 -4.31
CA LYS A 548 24.84 5.58 -4.12
C LYS A 548 25.12 6.56 -5.26
N GLY A 549 24.72 6.21 -6.48
CA GLY A 549 25.10 6.94 -7.70
C GLY A 549 26.62 7.15 -7.77
N ASP A 550 27.03 8.39 -7.99
CA ASP A 550 28.44 8.79 -8.10
C ASP A 550 29.10 9.15 -6.77
N GLU A 551 28.39 9.08 -5.64
CA GLU A 551 28.96 9.43 -4.34
C GLU A 551 30.00 8.40 -3.84
N SER A 552 30.92 8.81 -2.96
CA SER A 552 31.77 7.83 -2.26
C SER A 552 30.95 7.07 -1.22
N TRP A 553 31.34 5.83 -0.90
CA TRP A 553 30.63 5.02 0.10
C TRP A 553 30.49 5.71 1.47
N TRP A 554 31.56 6.38 1.93
CA TRP A 554 31.51 7.15 3.18
C TRP A 554 30.52 8.31 3.11
N ARG A 555 30.45 9.00 1.97
CA ARG A 555 29.49 10.08 1.77
C ARG A 555 28.05 9.55 1.71
N PHE A 556 27.84 8.44 1.03
CA PHE A 556 26.54 7.77 0.96
C PHE A 556 26.04 7.34 2.34
N ILE A 557 26.88 6.70 3.16
CA ILE A 557 26.55 6.30 4.54
C ILE A 557 26.09 7.51 5.37
N ARG A 558 26.80 8.64 5.25
CA ARG A 558 26.53 9.87 6.00
C ARG A 558 25.36 10.72 5.45
N ASN A 559 25.11 10.63 4.15
CA ASN A 559 24.05 11.41 3.48
C ASN A 559 22.73 10.64 3.41
N SER A 560 22.74 9.32 3.65
CA SER A 560 21.55 8.49 3.64
C SER A 560 20.59 8.89 4.76
N ARG A 561 19.35 9.19 4.38
CA ARG A 561 18.25 9.51 5.31
C ARG A 561 17.43 8.29 5.71
N SER A 562 17.74 7.14 5.11
CA SER A 562 17.30 5.82 5.56
C SER A 562 18.38 5.21 6.45
N PRO A 563 18.02 4.76 7.67
CA PRO A 563 18.98 4.16 8.58
C PRO A 563 19.35 2.72 8.19
N GLU A 564 18.51 2.02 7.42
CA GLU A 564 18.67 0.58 7.19
C GLU A 564 19.93 0.25 6.36
N LEU A 565 20.14 0.95 5.25
CA LEU A 565 21.23 0.62 4.32
C LEU A 565 22.62 0.92 4.90
N PRO A 566 22.87 2.09 5.50
CA PRO A 566 24.16 2.38 6.13
C PRO A 566 24.48 1.43 7.28
N VAL A 567 23.48 1.08 8.10
CA VAL A 567 23.64 0.13 9.20
C VAL A 567 24.07 -1.23 8.67
N VAL A 568 23.32 -1.80 7.71
CA VAL A 568 23.62 -3.11 7.11
C VAL A 568 25.01 -3.13 6.46
N LEU A 569 25.39 -2.09 5.72
CA LEU A 569 26.72 -2.03 5.08
C LEU A 569 27.86 -1.97 6.09
N LEU A 570 27.71 -1.19 7.16
CA LEU A 570 28.73 -1.08 8.22
C LEU A 570 28.81 -2.36 9.06
N GLU A 571 27.68 -2.99 9.32
CA GLU A 571 27.56 -4.27 10.02
C GLU A 571 28.23 -5.41 9.24
N ASP A 572 27.85 -5.64 7.98
CA ASP A 572 28.44 -6.69 7.14
C ASP A 572 29.96 -6.48 6.96
N THR A 573 30.40 -5.22 6.87
CA THR A 573 31.83 -4.88 6.82
C THR A 573 32.53 -5.25 8.14
N ALA A 574 31.91 -4.93 9.28
CA ALA A 574 32.43 -5.27 10.60
C ALA A 574 32.51 -6.79 10.79
N ALA A 575 31.46 -7.52 10.41
CA ALA A 575 31.40 -8.98 10.48
C ALA A 575 32.51 -9.63 9.65
N LEU A 576 32.72 -9.18 8.40
CA LEU A 576 33.80 -9.70 7.55
C LEU A 576 35.19 -9.45 8.13
N VAL A 577 35.46 -8.23 8.62
CA VAL A 577 36.76 -7.89 9.22
C VAL A 577 36.96 -8.62 10.55
N GLY A 578 35.90 -8.77 11.35
CA GLY A 578 35.89 -9.55 12.59
C GLY A 578 36.21 -11.02 12.35
N LEU A 579 35.58 -11.64 11.36
CA LEU A 579 35.88 -13.01 10.92
C LEU A 579 37.34 -13.18 10.48
N VAL A 580 37.94 -12.18 9.83
CA VAL A 580 39.36 -12.19 9.48
C VAL A 580 40.24 -12.12 10.73
N PHE A 581 39.89 -11.30 11.72
CA PHE A 581 40.59 -11.27 13.01
C PHE A 581 40.47 -12.60 13.77
N ALA A 582 39.29 -13.21 13.78
CA ALA A 582 39.08 -14.53 14.37
C ALA A 582 39.92 -15.61 13.66
N LEU A 583 39.92 -15.61 12.31
CA LEU A 583 40.71 -16.56 11.52
C LEU A 583 42.21 -16.39 11.77
N ALA A 584 42.69 -15.15 11.86
CA ALA A 584 44.07 -14.84 12.19
C ALA A 584 44.43 -15.27 13.62
N GLY A 585 43.59 -14.97 14.63
CA GLY A 585 43.83 -15.32 16.02
C GLY A 585 43.86 -16.83 16.26
N VAL A 586 42.87 -17.56 15.74
CA VAL A 586 42.81 -19.02 15.80
C VAL A 586 43.95 -19.64 14.99
N GLY A 587 44.22 -19.14 13.77
CA GLY A 587 45.29 -19.62 12.91
C GLY A 587 46.68 -19.46 13.53
N LEU A 588 46.97 -18.30 14.12
CA LEU A 588 48.23 -18.05 14.84
C LEU A 588 48.35 -18.92 16.09
N THR A 589 47.25 -19.16 16.82
CA THR A 589 47.25 -20.09 17.96
C THR A 589 47.66 -21.50 17.52
N VAL A 590 47.14 -21.97 16.38
CA VAL A 590 47.50 -23.29 15.83
C VAL A 590 48.95 -23.35 15.37
N LEU A 591 49.45 -22.29 14.72
CA LEU A 591 50.81 -22.25 14.17
C LEU A 591 51.88 -22.10 15.25
N THR A 592 51.61 -21.31 16.29
CA THR A 592 52.57 -20.99 17.35
C THR A 592 52.44 -21.91 18.58
N GLY A 593 51.28 -22.53 18.77
CA GLY A 593 50.93 -23.25 19.99
C GLY A 593 50.59 -22.34 21.17
N ASP A 594 50.52 -21.02 20.97
CA ASP A 594 50.24 -20.03 22.02
C ASP A 594 48.77 -19.54 21.94
N PRO A 595 47.92 -19.89 22.92
CA PRO A 595 46.50 -19.49 22.94
C PRO A 595 46.26 -18.00 23.17
N VAL A 596 47.29 -17.21 23.51
CA VAL A 596 47.17 -15.76 23.64
C VAL A 596 46.71 -15.11 22.34
N TRP A 597 47.06 -15.67 21.17
CA TRP A 597 46.66 -15.13 19.87
C TRP A 597 45.15 -15.17 19.63
N ASP A 598 44.44 -16.17 20.16
CA ASP A 598 42.97 -16.20 20.15
C ASP A 598 42.39 -15.06 21.02
N GLY A 599 42.99 -14.81 22.19
CA GLY A 599 42.63 -13.67 23.03
C GLY A 599 42.87 -12.32 22.33
N VAL A 600 44.01 -12.15 21.64
CA VAL A 600 44.32 -10.94 20.86
C VAL A 600 43.32 -10.75 19.71
N GLY A 601 42.97 -11.81 18.99
CA GLY A 601 41.92 -11.78 17.95
C GLY A 601 40.58 -11.32 18.52
N THR A 602 40.20 -11.84 19.70
CA THR A 602 38.98 -11.46 20.41
C THR A 602 38.98 -9.97 20.80
N VAL A 603 40.09 -9.44 21.32
CA VAL A 603 40.23 -8.01 21.64
C VAL A 603 40.12 -7.14 20.39
N ALA A 604 40.72 -7.56 19.27
CA ALA A 604 40.62 -6.84 18.00
C ALA A 604 39.19 -6.75 17.48
N ILE A 605 38.41 -7.84 17.61
CA ILE A 605 36.97 -7.87 17.30
C ILE A 605 36.22 -6.90 18.21
N GLY A 606 36.46 -6.95 19.53
CA GLY A 606 35.82 -6.05 20.48
C GLY A 606 36.10 -4.58 20.21
N ALA A 607 37.33 -4.22 19.84
CA ALA A 607 37.70 -2.86 19.44
C ALA A 607 37.01 -2.43 18.14
N LEU A 608 36.94 -3.31 17.13
CA LEU A 608 36.24 -3.07 15.87
C LEU A 608 34.75 -2.78 16.11
N LEU A 609 34.08 -3.63 16.88
CA LEU A 609 32.66 -3.44 17.24
C LEU A 609 32.45 -2.11 17.95
N GLY A 610 33.37 -1.70 18.83
CA GLY A 610 33.31 -0.41 19.52
C GLY A 610 33.42 0.78 18.56
N VAL A 611 34.31 0.72 17.58
CA VAL A 611 34.45 1.77 16.54
C VAL A 611 33.18 1.87 15.70
N VAL A 612 32.63 0.74 15.25
CA VAL A 612 31.41 0.68 14.45
C VAL A 612 30.21 1.19 15.25
N ALA A 613 30.09 0.80 16.53
CA ALA A 613 29.05 1.28 17.43
C ALA A 613 29.07 2.81 17.53
N VAL A 614 30.25 3.41 17.70
CA VAL A 614 30.40 4.88 17.78
C VAL A 614 30.00 5.55 16.48
N ILE A 615 30.42 5.01 15.32
CA ILE A 615 30.04 5.55 14.01
C ILE A 615 28.52 5.50 13.85
N LEU A 616 27.90 4.34 14.05
CA LEU A 616 26.44 4.17 13.93
C LEU A 616 25.68 5.07 14.91
N MET A 617 26.15 5.17 16.16
CA MET A 617 25.50 5.99 17.17
C MET A 617 25.51 7.48 16.77
N VAL A 618 26.62 7.99 16.22
CA VAL A 618 26.73 9.38 15.76
C VAL A 618 25.78 9.64 14.59
N GLU A 619 25.75 8.76 13.60
CA GLU A 619 24.89 8.93 12.42
C GLU A 619 23.39 8.81 12.78
N MET A 620 23.00 7.80 13.56
CA MET A 620 21.61 7.59 13.96
C MET A 620 21.10 8.69 14.88
N HIS A 621 21.95 9.21 15.75
CA HIS A 621 21.60 10.33 16.62
C HIS A 621 21.30 11.61 15.82
N SER A 622 22.05 11.89 14.76
CA SER A 622 21.81 13.04 13.88
C SER A 622 20.44 12.96 13.21
N LEU A 623 20.09 11.78 12.66
CA LEU A 623 18.77 11.52 12.06
C LEU A 623 17.63 11.67 13.06
N LEU A 624 17.83 11.25 14.32
CA LEU A 624 16.82 11.36 15.37
C LEU A 624 16.54 12.82 15.77
N ILE A 625 17.56 13.68 15.76
CA ILE A 625 17.41 15.13 15.98
C ILE A 625 16.60 15.77 14.83
N GLY A 626 16.67 15.18 13.64
CA GLY A 626 15.94 15.57 12.46
C GLY A 626 16.79 16.45 11.54
N GLU A 627 17.46 15.79 10.61
CA GLU A 627 18.28 16.43 9.58
C GLU A 627 17.41 17.09 8.51
N GLY A 628 17.95 18.14 7.87
CA GLY A 628 17.30 18.79 6.74
C GLY A 628 17.46 18.02 5.42
N ALA A 629 16.81 18.55 4.39
CA ALA A 629 16.95 18.12 3.00
C ALA A 629 18.44 18.09 2.59
N THR A 630 18.80 17.17 1.70
CA THR A 630 20.13 17.15 1.08
C THR A 630 20.37 18.41 0.25
N ALA A 631 21.62 18.71 -0.09
CA ALA A 631 21.95 19.88 -0.91
C ALA A 631 21.35 19.82 -2.33
N GLU A 632 20.99 18.63 -2.82
CA GLU A 632 20.31 18.46 -4.10
C GLU A 632 18.81 18.70 -3.96
N GLU A 633 18.17 18.12 -2.95
CA GLU A 633 16.76 18.36 -2.65
C GLU A 633 16.49 19.82 -2.28
N ASP A 634 17.33 20.45 -1.46
CA ASP A 634 17.20 21.88 -1.11
C ASP A 634 17.27 22.75 -2.37
N ARG A 635 18.18 22.45 -3.33
CA ARG A 635 18.22 23.15 -4.63
C ARG A 635 16.96 22.90 -5.46
N ALA A 636 16.47 21.66 -5.51
CA ALA A 636 15.27 21.31 -6.25
C ALA A 636 14.02 21.99 -5.69
N ILE A 637 13.86 22.01 -4.35
CA ILE A 637 12.75 22.68 -3.66
C ILE A 637 12.81 24.19 -3.91
N ARG A 638 13.98 24.82 -3.78
CA ARG A 638 14.15 26.24 -4.09
C ARG A 638 13.76 26.57 -5.52
N ALA A 639 14.28 25.81 -6.48
CA ALA A 639 13.97 26.01 -7.89
C ALA A 639 12.47 25.81 -8.19
N ALA A 640 11.83 24.82 -7.56
CA ALA A 640 10.39 24.60 -7.71
C ALA A 640 9.55 25.77 -7.16
N LEU A 641 9.91 26.27 -5.97
CA LEU A 641 9.23 27.42 -5.36
C LEU A 641 9.43 28.70 -6.18
N GLU A 642 10.66 29.03 -6.56
CA GLU A 642 10.98 30.26 -7.30
C GLU A 642 10.47 30.26 -8.75
N ALA A 643 10.28 29.08 -9.34
CA ALA A 643 9.72 28.99 -10.68
C ALA A 643 8.18 29.11 -10.70
N THR A 644 7.52 29.12 -9.54
CA THR A 644 6.05 29.20 -9.43
C THR A 644 5.55 30.60 -9.77
N ASP A 645 4.53 30.68 -10.64
CA ASP A 645 3.93 31.95 -11.03
C ASP A 645 3.47 32.73 -9.78
N HIS A 646 3.68 34.06 -9.80
CA HIS A 646 3.41 34.98 -8.68
C HIS A 646 4.31 34.84 -7.44
N VAL A 647 5.22 33.86 -7.37
CA VAL A 647 6.30 33.82 -6.38
C VAL A 647 7.47 34.66 -6.89
N GLU A 648 7.74 35.79 -6.25
CA GLU A 648 8.86 36.66 -6.64
C GLU A 648 10.19 36.10 -6.16
N ARG A 649 10.23 35.59 -4.93
CA ARG A 649 11.41 34.94 -4.34
C ARG A 649 11.08 34.12 -3.10
N LEU A 650 11.97 33.19 -2.79
CA LEU A 650 12.00 32.52 -1.49
C LEU A 650 12.69 33.39 -0.44
N ILE A 651 11.99 33.73 0.66
CA ILE A 651 12.56 34.53 1.76
C ILE A 651 13.44 33.65 2.64
N HIS A 652 12.88 32.55 3.14
CA HIS A 652 13.65 31.53 3.85
C HIS A 652 12.93 30.18 3.79
N ILE A 653 13.69 29.11 4.03
CA ILE A 653 13.21 27.74 4.06
C ILE A 653 13.87 27.00 5.21
N ARG A 654 13.09 26.15 5.88
CA ARG A 654 13.55 25.17 6.85
C ARG A 654 12.99 23.82 6.46
N THR A 655 13.86 22.83 6.37
CA THR A 655 13.48 21.46 6.05
C THR A 655 13.89 20.53 7.16
N GLN A 656 13.12 19.47 7.37
CA GLN A 656 13.43 18.45 8.37
C GLN A 656 12.79 17.11 7.98
N TYR A 657 13.55 16.03 8.03
CA TYR A 657 12.99 14.69 7.91
C TYR A 657 12.19 14.30 9.16
N LEU A 658 10.96 13.83 8.93
CA LEU A 658 10.06 13.25 9.91
C LEU A 658 10.13 11.71 9.86
N GLY A 659 10.62 11.16 8.75
CA GLY A 659 10.99 9.77 8.57
C GLY A 659 11.77 9.63 7.26
N PRO A 660 12.30 8.43 6.92
CA PRO A 660 13.15 8.25 5.75
C PRO A 660 12.52 8.67 4.42
N ASP A 661 11.20 8.58 4.34
CA ASP A 661 10.41 8.84 3.13
C ASP A 661 9.49 10.08 3.30
N GLU A 662 9.74 10.89 4.33
CA GLU A 662 8.88 12.01 4.71
C GLU A 662 9.68 13.23 5.19
N LEU A 663 9.65 14.27 4.37
CA LEU A 663 10.32 15.55 4.53
C LEU A 663 9.27 16.64 4.81
N LEU A 664 9.48 17.36 5.91
CA LEU A 664 8.80 18.60 6.23
C LEU A 664 9.49 19.75 5.50
N VAL A 665 8.72 20.56 4.77
CA VAL A 665 9.17 21.79 4.13
C VAL A 665 8.37 22.96 4.71
N ALA A 666 9.03 23.79 5.52
CA ALA A 666 8.46 25.04 6.01
C ALA A 666 9.17 26.20 5.32
N ALA A 667 8.47 26.88 4.43
CA ALA A 667 9.04 27.96 3.62
C ALA A 667 8.22 29.22 3.73
N LYS A 668 8.91 30.35 3.63
CA LYS A 668 8.30 31.67 3.56
C LYS A 668 8.59 32.28 2.20
N ILE A 669 7.55 32.58 1.44
CA ILE A 669 7.63 33.02 0.04
C ILE A 669 7.13 34.45 -0.11
N ALA A 670 7.85 35.24 -0.90
CA ALA A 670 7.44 36.59 -1.26
C ALA A 670 6.51 36.53 -2.48
N LEU A 671 5.32 37.08 -2.35
CA LEU A 671 4.34 37.16 -3.44
C LEU A 671 4.30 38.57 -4.01
N ALA A 672 3.90 38.67 -5.28
CA ALA A 672 3.73 39.94 -5.96
C ALA A 672 2.79 40.89 -5.19
N PRO A 673 3.02 42.22 -5.18
CA PRO A 673 2.07 43.16 -4.60
C PRO A 673 0.72 43.12 -5.33
N GLN A 674 -0.38 43.34 -4.62
CA GLN A 674 -1.73 43.54 -5.18
C GLN A 674 -2.38 42.29 -5.80
N VAL A 675 -1.92 41.07 -5.48
CA VAL A 675 -2.69 39.85 -5.77
C VAL A 675 -3.88 39.72 -4.81
N ASP A 676 -5.00 39.24 -5.32
CA ASP A 676 -6.16 38.92 -4.50
C ASP A 676 -5.95 37.60 -3.72
N LEU A 677 -6.78 37.38 -2.70
CA LEU A 677 -6.64 36.22 -1.83
C LEU A 677 -6.82 34.88 -2.57
N ALA A 678 -7.67 34.86 -3.61
CA ALA A 678 -7.90 33.68 -4.42
C ALA A 678 -6.63 33.28 -5.21
N THR A 679 -5.94 34.26 -5.79
CA THR A 679 -4.67 34.01 -6.50
C THR A 679 -3.56 33.60 -5.54
N VAL A 680 -3.52 34.17 -4.32
CA VAL A 680 -2.57 33.74 -3.28
C VAL A 680 -2.77 32.26 -2.94
N ALA A 681 -4.00 31.82 -2.70
CA ALA A 681 -4.31 30.41 -2.41
C ALA A 681 -3.90 29.50 -3.57
N ALA A 682 -4.30 29.83 -4.80
CA ALA A 682 -3.93 29.06 -5.99
C ALA A 682 -2.42 28.99 -6.23
N THR A 683 -1.68 30.07 -5.90
CA THR A 683 -0.22 30.12 -5.99
C THR A 683 0.43 29.19 -4.98
N ILE A 684 -0.07 29.16 -3.74
CA ILE A 684 0.40 28.23 -2.69
C ILE A 684 0.17 26.78 -3.13
N ASP A 685 -1.04 26.45 -3.58
CA ASP A 685 -1.37 25.09 -4.03
C ASP A 685 -0.48 24.65 -5.21
N ALA A 686 -0.27 25.53 -6.19
CA ALA A 686 0.62 25.27 -7.33
C ALA A 686 2.08 25.07 -6.88
N ALA A 687 2.57 25.89 -5.94
CA ALA A 687 3.91 25.76 -5.38
C ALA A 687 4.08 24.41 -4.67
N GLU A 688 3.09 23.98 -3.87
CA GLU A 688 3.12 22.68 -3.20
C GLU A 688 3.18 21.52 -4.20
N VAL A 689 2.34 21.54 -5.24
CA VAL A 689 2.32 20.49 -6.28
C VAL A 689 3.69 20.39 -6.96
N ARG A 690 4.32 21.52 -7.29
CA ARG A 690 5.64 21.53 -7.93
C ARG A 690 6.74 21.03 -7.01
N VAL A 691 6.70 21.40 -5.73
CA VAL A 691 7.65 20.88 -4.73
C VAL A 691 7.52 19.36 -4.60
N ARG A 692 6.29 18.83 -4.53
CA ARG A 692 6.04 17.37 -4.47
C ARG A 692 6.53 16.64 -5.72
N ALA A 693 6.35 17.25 -6.89
CA ALA A 693 6.85 16.67 -8.15
C ALA A 693 8.39 16.66 -8.23
N ALA A 694 9.05 17.71 -7.73
CA ALA A 694 10.51 17.81 -7.74
C ALA A 694 11.18 16.94 -6.66
N VAL A 695 10.56 16.85 -5.47
CA VAL A 695 11.06 16.07 -4.34
C VAL A 695 9.90 15.27 -3.74
N PRO A 696 9.69 14.01 -4.17
CA PRO A 696 8.58 13.18 -3.71
C PRO A 696 8.52 12.95 -2.19
N ALA A 697 9.67 13.04 -1.50
CA ALA A 697 9.71 12.95 -0.05
C ALA A 697 9.04 14.14 0.66
N ALA A 698 8.82 15.28 0.01
CA ALA A 698 8.21 16.48 0.59
C ALA A 698 6.69 16.33 0.80
N ARG A 699 6.29 15.48 1.75
CA ARG A 699 4.88 15.16 2.02
C ARG A 699 4.18 16.23 2.86
N VAL A 700 4.90 16.85 3.81
CA VAL A 700 4.36 17.90 4.69
C VAL A 700 4.95 19.24 4.29
N ILE A 701 4.11 20.14 3.77
CA ILE A 701 4.55 21.45 3.26
C ILE A 701 3.74 22.54 3.98
N TYR A 702 4.43 23.56 4.49
CA TYR A 702 3.85 24.78 5.01
C TYR A 702 4.47 25.96 4.30
N LEU A 703 3.67 26.68 3.50
CA LEU A 703 4.09 27.89 2.80
C LEU A 703 3.44 29.11 3.47
N GLU A 704 4.27 29.99 4.04
CA GLU A 704 3.83 31.27 4.59
C GLU A 704 4.00 32.37 3.53
N PRO A 705 2.92 32.99 3.03
CA PRO A 705 3.02 34.13 2.12
C PRO A 705 3.39 35.40 2.89
N ASP A 706 4.31 36.21 2.34
CA ASP A 706 4.64 37.55 2.84
C ASP A 706 4.94 38.49 1.65
N LEU A 707 5.07 39.78 1.95
CA LEU A 707 5.52 40.79 0.99
C LEU A 707 7.03 41.00 1.15
N ASP A 708 7.71 41.32 0.04
CA ASP A 708 9.12 41.62 0.12
C ASP A 708 9.37 43.00 0.79
N LYS A 709 9.74 42.96 2.06
CA LYS A 709 10.09 44.16 2.85
C LYS A 709 11.43 44.78 2.46
N ALA A 710 12.23 44.13 1.61
CA ALA A 710 13.46 44.72 1.06
C ALA A 710 13.19 45.79 -0.01
N LEU A 711 12.00 45.77 -0.62
CA LEU A 711 11.54 46.77 -1.60
C LEU A 711 10.79 47.95 -0.95
N ALA A 712 10.57 47.92 0.37
CA ALA A 712 9.83 48.94 1.11
C ALA A 712 10.70 50.07 1.71
N LYS A 713 11.91 50.28 1.19
CA LYS A 713 12.80 51.39 1.58
C LYS A 713 13.06 52.36 0.44
#